data_AF-A0A9P1BFV8-F1
#
_entry.id   AF-A0A9P1BFV8-F1
#
_cell.length_a   1.000
_cell.length_b   1.000
_cell.length_c   1.000
_cell.angle_alpha   90.00
_cell.angle_beta   90.00
_cell.angle_gamma   90.00
#
_symmetry.space_group_name_H-M   'P 1'
#
loop_
_entity.id
_entity.type
_entity.pdbx_description
1 polymer ?
#
loop_
_entity_poly.entity_id
_entity_poly.type
_entity_poly.pdbx_seq_one_letter_code
_entity_poly.pdbx_strand_id
1 'polypeptide(L)'
;MAGTVLLAQAEPEVEVQRDYFNNGNLRVEREVIRDAEGNAIRHGKEVRYHLSGEPELERRFHNDVLHGPWAEWYASGEKKAEGNYKNGEREGTELHLSRNGVVFLESNYKDGLRHGKRIERIAAETKIVEAEYDEGDLHGEYHEWYPSGTDKLEQHYDHGVLHGFERRWYPSGQLNVESNYAQGQRDGLFQEWFLNGQLINSVNYSNGTAEGEAKTFYANGKKKSEGTYHNGAIEGSWTEYFDNEENLKKAEYNYREGQQHGTQLAWYENGQKTLEINFEDGIEEGPWTEWYESGIKKAEGRYVDGQFEGVQTFWHENGEKWAVREYLRGLRHGTWRDWDEAGTLMNEEYYSGGRKLESPPEGSSSTANEEYRQHFASNSTSARETSLVALRVTPVVSSPVLHGPQNVYKWPVQSHFTHGAEHGLAVRRIEFRSEMLLRTIGDAQNREQELLDRLSDSIEVVTVQSMLRALAQLGRNDFEGVYVSSDHLKDAFQVGKLLQNEKILEGMPDGVALLDSDNTIIWGNGRLRSWAADREVVGANFYSALGSPEILGPDYCPFHTALSSNSNGASTLLRSHDGKYYQVHATAVQEPDNPPRHLIVTVRDVTGEMLQQQKLAAIHQAGADLADIKPDELGQMTVEERIELLKSNILHHTKDLLNYGVVEIRLLDPETGRLDSLLAEGIQDEAARRELYALPQRNGVTGFVAATGKSYLCEDTTEDPLYFEGAAGAKSSLTVPLILHDEVIGTFNVESTEPRAFNESDLQFLEIFTRDLAVALNTLELLVAEKASTAAESVEAIHSAVALPVDDILNDAVNVMENYIGHDPDVVSRLQCILRNARDIKQVIQSVGQKMAPTQAYPLNVPGGEQAELRGRRVLVVDEDGDVRGAAHALLERYGCVVETSHNGAEACLMVRNVAPSKYDAIISDIRLPDMTGYELFLKLQKMLDKVPLILMTGFGYDPGHSIVNARRAGVRSVLFKPFRLDQLLETVVKTISP
;
A
#
# COMPACT_ATOMS: atom_id res chain seq x y z
N MET A 1 61.83 -66.82 -26.09
CA MET A 1 60.54 -67.34 -25.61
C MET A 1 60.34 -66.89 -24.18
N ALA A 2 59.30 -66.09 -23.94
CA ALA A 2 58.64 -65.87 -22.65
C ALA A 2 57.36 -65.08 -22.99
N GLY A 3 56.25 -65.79 -23.19
CA GLY A 3 54.99 -65.18 -23.58
C GLY A 3 54.14 -64.88 -22.35
N THR A 4 53.71 -63.63 -22.17
CA THR A 4 52.73 -63.26 -21.16
C THR A 4 51.33 -63.44 -21.76
N VAL A 5 50.54 -64.33 -21.17
CA VAL A 5 49.18 -64.65 -21.62
C VAL A 5 48.24 -63.52 -21.19
N LEU A 6 47.59 -62.87 -22.16
CA LEU A 6 46.39 -62.09 -21.91
C LEU A 6 45.24 -63.07 -21.59
N LEU A 7 44.90 -63.19 -20.31
CA LEU A 7 43.63 -63.76 -19.90
C LEU A 7 42.54 -62.74 -20.23
N ALA A 8 41.84 -62.96 -21.34
CA ALA A 8 40.55 -62.34 -21.56
C ALA A 8 39.61 -62.83 -20.45
N GLN A 9 39.16 -61.92 -19.58
CA GLN A 9 38.02 -62.20 -18.72
C GLN A 9 36.82 -62.44 -19.64
N ALA A 10 36.16 -63.59 -19.49
CA ALA A 10 34.91 -63.84 -20.19
C ALA A 10 33.87 -62.81 -19.69
N GLU A 11 33.14 -62.19 -20.61
CA GLU A 11 31.99 -61.36 -20.25
C GLU A 11 30.99 -62.24 -19.45
N PRO A 12 30.42 -61.71 -18.35
CA PRO A 12 29.49 -62.47 -17.53
C PRO A 12 28.25 -62.86 -18.33
N GLU A 13 27.78 -64.10 -18.16
CA GLU A 13 26.62 -64.63 -18.87
C GLU A 13 25.35 -63.88 -18.43
N VAL A 14 24.71 -63.20 -19.38
CA VAL A 14 23.50 -62.38 -19.14
C VAL A 14 22.26 -63.27 -19.13
N GLU A 15 21.54 -63.28 -18.01
CA GLU A 15 20.27 -63.97 -17.80
C GLU A 15 19.11 -62.98 -17.97
N VAL A 16 18.03 -63.38 -18.65
CA VAL A 16 16.82 -62.55 -18.81
C VAL A 16 15.71 -63.07 -17.91
N GLN A 17 15.32 -62.27 -16.92
CA GLN A 17 14.24 -62.58 -15.99
C GLN A 17 12.94 -61.87 -16.38
N ARG A 18 11.80 -62.55 -16.25
CA ARG A 18 10.48 -62.06 -16.65
C ARG A 18 9.45 -62.25 -15.55
N ASP A 19 8.81 -61.17 -15.13
CA ASP A 19 7.64 -61.14 -14.26
C ASP A 19 6.38 -60.87 -15.09
N TYR A 20 5.26 -61.48 -14.70
CA TYR A 20 3.97 -61.32 -15.38
C TYR A 20 2.89 -60.79 -14.42
N PHE A 21 1.91 -60.08 -14.96
CA PHE A 21 0.67 -59.72 -14.29
C PHE A 21 -0.26 -60.94 -14.16
N ASN A 22 -1.26 -60.85 -13.27
CA ASN A 22 -2.26 -61.90 -13.06
C ASN A 22 -3.10 -62.25 -14.32
N ASN A 23 -3.15 -61.36 -15.31
CA ASN A 23 -3.81 -61.58 -16.60
C ASN A 23 -2.92 -62.28 -17.65
N GLY A 24 -1.66 -62.57 -17.32
CA GLY A 24 -0.68 -63.18 -18.22
C GLY A 24 0.15 -62.19 -19.07
N ASN A 25 -0.14 -60.89 -19.01
CA ASN A 25 0.69 -59.89 -19.70
C ASN A 25 2.05 -59.75 -18.98
N LEU A 26 3.10 -59.45 -19.75
CA LEU A 26 4.43 -59.17 -19.21
C LEU A 26 4.34 -57.90 -18.32
N ARG A 27 4.99 -57.93 -17.16
CA ARG A 27 5.03 -56.82 -16.19
C ARG A 27 6.43 -56.19 -16.12
N VAL A 28 7.45 -57.03 -16.03
CA VAL A 28 8.87 -56.62 -16.03
C VAL A 28 9.67 -57.64 -16.83
N GLU A 29 10.55 -57.16 -17.71
CA GLU A 29 11.65 -57.93 -18.29
C GLU A 29 12.96 -57.26 -17.87
N ARG A 30 13.94 -58.03 -17.38
CA ARG A 30 15.22 -57.48 -16.92
C ARG A 30 16.40 -58.39 -17.23
N GLU A 31 17.47 -57.80 -17.75
CA GLU A 31 18.78 -58.41 -17.89
C GLU A 31 19.53 -58.34 -16.56
N VAL A 32 20.06 -59.49 -16.12
CA VAL A 32 20.83 -59.65 -14.89
C VAL A 32 22.09 -60.47 -15.14
N ILE A 33 23.13 -60.25 -14.34
CA ILE A 33 24.28 -61.15 -14.23
C ILE A 33 24.35 -61.70 -12.81
N ARG A 34 25.22 -62.69 -12.58
CA ARG A 34 25.47 -63.23 -11.24
C ARG A 34 26.71 -62.59 -10.62
N ASP A 35 26.58 -62.13 -9.37
CA ASP A 35 27.71 -61.66 -8.57
C ASP A 35 28.57 -62.85 -8.07
N ALA A 36 29.62 -62.56 -7.29
CA ALA A 36 30.54 -63.59 -6.78
C ALA A 36 29.86 -64.54 -5.77
N GLU A 37 28.78 -64.09 -5.16
CA GLU A 37 27.94 -64.80 -4.19
C GLU A 37 26.80 -65.60 -4.86
N GLY A 38 26.56 -65.38 -6.17
CA GLY A 38 25.57 -66.07 -7.00
C GLY A 38 24.20 -65.36 -7.09
N ASN A 39 24.04 -64.19 -6.48
CA ASN A 39 22.82 -63.38 -6.56
C ASN A 39 22.67 -62.75 -7.95
N ALA A 40 21.43 -62.53 -8.37
CA ALA A 40 21.13 -61.81 -9.61
C ALA A 40 21.19 -60.29 -9.37
N ILE A 41 22.15 -59.62 -10.02
CA ILE A 41 22.30 -58.16 -10.01
C ILE A 41 21.91 -57.57 -11.37
N ARG A 42 21.22 -56.43 -11.41
CA ARG A 42 20.75 -55.84 -12.68
C ARG A 42 21.93 -55.38 -13.53
N HIS A 43 22.01 -55.85 -14.77
CA HIS A 43 23.09 -55.52 -15.69
C HIS A 43 22.59 -55.69 -17.11
N GLY A 44 22.51 -54.59 -17.85
CA GLY A 44 21.81 -54.49 -19.13
C GLY A 44 20.48 -53.74 -19.00
N LYS A 45 19.49 -54.12 -19.81
CA LYS A 45 18.20 -53.46 -19.97
C LYS A 45 17.14 -53.99 -18.99
N GLU A 46 16.39 -53.10 -18.35
CA GLU A 46 15.12 -53.37 -17.64
C GLU A 46 13.99 -52.63 -18.37
N VAL A 47 12.90 -53.34 -18.67
CA VAL A 47 11.65 -52.77 -19.19
C VAL A 47 10.50 -53.16 -18.27
N ARG A 48 9.71 -52.18 -17.87
CA ARG A 48 8.41 -52.36 -17.21
C ARG A 48 7.30 -52.07 -18.21
N TYR A 49 6.15 -52.68 -18.02
CA TYR A 49 5.03 -52.63 -18.96
C TYR A 49 3.74 -52.26 -18.24
N HIS A 50 2.91 -51.45 -18.91
CA HIS A 50 1.54 -51.18 -18.50
C HIS A 50 0.69 -52.45 -18.57
N LEU A 51 -0.47 -52.48 -17.90
CA LEU A 51 -1.43 -53.59 -18.03
C LEU A 51 -1.88 -53.83 -19.48
N SER A 52 -1.82 -52.80 -20.34
CA SER A 52 -2.11 -52.88 -21.78
C SER A 52 -1.09 -53.73 -22.57
N GLY A 53 0.12 -53.93 -22.03
CA GLY A 53 1.24 -54.57 -22.73
C GLY A 53 2.19 -53.60 -23.42
N GLU A 54 1.86 -52.30 -23.48
CA GLU A 54 2.78 -51.25 -23.91
C GLU A 54 3.90 -51.04 -22.87
N PRO A 55 5.12 -50.65 -23.27
CA PRO A 55 6.16 -50.30 -22.32
C PRO A 55 5.70 -49.12 -21.44
N GLU A 56 6.04 -49.17 -20.16
CA GLU A 56 5.88 -48.09 -19.20
C GLU A 56 7.20 -47.33 -19.06
N LEU A 57 8.29 -48.07 -18.88
CA LEU A 57 9.58 -47.54 -18.45
C LEU A 57 10.71 -48.47 -18.89
N GLU A 58 11.70 -47.93 -19.61
CA GLU A 58 12.94 -48.60 -19.97
C GLU A 58 14.11 -47.91 -19.25
N ARG A 59 14.99 -48.70 -18.63
CA ARG A 59 16.23 -48.23 -18.01
C ARG A 59 17.37 -49.18 -18.31
N ARG A 60 18.60 -48.69 -18.20
CA ARG A 60 19.81 -49.50 -18.29
C ARG A 60 20.58 -49.45 -16.98
N PHE A 61 21.15 -50.59 -16.62
CA PHE A 61 21.93 -50.81 -15.41
C PHE A 61 23.31 -51.36 -15.77
N HIS A 62 24.31 -50.95 -14.99
CA HIS A 62 25.62 -51.58 -14.96
C HIS A 62 25.94 -51.92 -13.50
N ASN A 63 25.80 -53.20 -13.14
CA ASN A 63 26.00 -53.71 -11.78
C ASN A 63 25.11 -52.99 -10.74
N ASP A 64 23.79 -53.10 -10.91
CA ASP A 64 22.71 -52.47 -10.12
C ASP A 64 22.66 -50.93 -10.10
N VAL A 65 23.65 -50.25 -10.65
CA VAL A 65 23.69 -48.78 -10.81
C VAL A 65 23.11 -48.38 -12.16
N LEU A 66 22.30 -47.31 -12.21
CA LEU A 66 21.75 -46.79 -13.47
C LEU A 66 22.86 -46.24 -14.37
N HIS A 67 22.93 -46.73 -15.62
CA HIS A 67 23.97 -46.34 -16.57
C HIS A 67 23.49 -46.57 -18.01
N GLY A 68 23.48 -45.50 -18.81
CA GLY A 68 22.96 -45.47 -20.18
C GLY A 68 21.56 -44.85 -20.30
N PRO A 69 20.98 -44.85 -21.52
CA PRO A 69 19.70 -44.21 -21.80
C PRO A 69 18.53 -44.86 -21.06
N TRP A 70 17.53 -44.02 -20.78
CA TRP A 70 16.23 -44.41 -20.24
C TRP A 70 15.11 -43.71 -21.01
N ALA A 71 13.92 -44.31 -21.01
CA ALA A 71 12.71 -43.72 -21.58
C ALA A 71 11.47 -44.15 -20.79
N GLU A 72 10.44 -43.31 -20.81
CA GLU A 72 9.12 -43.54 -20.23
C GLU A 72 8.05 -43.33 -21.30
N TRP A 73 6.93 -44.06 -21.23
CA TRP A 73 5.82 -43.99 -22.18
C TRP A 73 4.46 -43.91 -21.49
N TYR A 74 3.51 -43.25 -22.14
CA TYR A 74 2.12 -43.26 -21.74
C TYR A 74 1.51 -44.66 -21.95
N ALA A 75 0.44 -44.99 -21.21
CA ALA A 75 -0.28 -46.25 -21.37
C ALA A 75 -0.91 -46.48 -22.77
N SER A 76 -0.98 -45.41 -23.59
CA SER A 76 -1.38 -45.40 -25.00
C SER A 76 -0.24 -45.65 -25.99
N GLY A 77 1.02 -45.78 -25.52
CA GLY A 77 2.19 -46.17 -26.32
C GLY A 77 3.07 -45.01 -26.81
N GLU A 78 2.66 -43.76 -26.68
CA GLU A 78 3.48 -42.60 -27.05
C GLU A 78 4.58 -42.34 -26.01
N LYS A 79 5.76 -41.90 -26.45
CA LYS A 79 6.87 -41.57 -25.55
C LYS A 79 6.48 -40.37 -24.67
N LYS A 80 6.68 -40.50 -23.36
CA LYS A 80 6.41 -39.50 -22.33
C LYS A 80 7.66 -38.75 -21.91
N ALA A 81 8.79 -39.44 -21.75
CA ALA A 81 10.06 -38.81 -21.43
C ALA A 81 11.24 -39.67 -21.89
N GLU A 82 12.42 -39.07 -22.04
CA GLU A 82 13.69 -39.78 -22.20
C GLU A 82 14.88 -38.97 -21.70
N GLY A 83 15.97 -39.66 -21.40
CA GLY A 83 17.23 -39.07 -21.00
C GLY A 83 18.30 -40.14 -20.82
N ASN A 84 19.36 -39.81 -20.07
CA ASN A 84 20.47 -40.72 -19.84
C ASN A 84 20.98 -40.65 -18.39
N TYR A 85 21.46 -41.79 -17.89
CA TYR A 85 22.15 -41.90 -16.60
C TYR A 85 23.62 -42.24 -16.81
N LYS A 86 24.48 -41.78 -15.90
CA LYS A 86 25.89 -42.11 -15.83
C LYS A 86 26.22 -42.35 -14.35
N ASN A 87 26.54 -43.61 -14.03
CA ASN A 87 26.92 -44.02 -12.67
C ASN A 87 25.90 -43.70 -11.57
N GLY A 88 24.60 -43.72 -11.90
CA GLY A 88 23.50 -43.46 -10.98
C GLY A 88 22.91 -42.06 -11.09
N GLU A 89 23.64 -41.12 -11.67
CA GLU A 89 23.30 -39.71 -11.77
C GLU A 89 22.77 -39.35 -13.17
N ARG A 90 21.93 -38.30 -13.27
CA ARG A 90 21.42 -37.80 -14.55
C ARG A 90 22.56 -37.13 -15.33
N GLU A 91 22.65 -37.42 -16.63
CA GLU A 91 23.73 -36.93 -17.49
C GLU A 91 23.21 -36.69 -18.91
N GLY A 92 23.46 -35.49 -19.45
CA GLY A 92 23.04 -35.06 -20.77
C GLY A 92 21.63 -34.47 -20.80
N THR A 93 21.07 -34.38 -22.00
CA THR A 93 19.74 -33.81 -22.23
C THR A 93 18.62 -34.79 -21.84
N GLU A 94 17.66 -34.30 -21.07
CA GLU A 94 16.41 -34.96 -20.73
C GLU A 94 15.25 -34.23 -21.41
N LEU A 95 14.35 -34.99 -22.04
CA LEU A 95 13.21 -34.48 -22.79
C LEU A 95 11.92 -35.05 -22.20
N HIS A 96 10.91 -34.21 -22.02
CA HIS A 96 9.54 -34.59 -21.65
C HIS A 96 8.58 -34.20 -22.76
N LEU A 97 7.74 -35.14 -23.15
CA LEU A 97 6.88 -35.09 -24.32
C LEU A 97 5.41 -35.27 -23.91
N SER A 98 4.55 -34.46 -24.50
CA SER A 98 3.11 -34.63 -24.41
C SER A 98 2.63 -35.71 -25.39
N ARG A 99 1.39 -36.19 -25.23
CA ARG A 99 0.86 -37.32 -26.03
C ARG A 99 0.82 -37.07 -27.55
N ASN A 100 0.86 -35.81 -27.99
CA ASN A 100 0.90 -35.47 -29.42
C ASN A 100 2.34 -35.41 -29.99
N GLY A 101 3.36 -35.69 -29.17
CA GLY A 101 4.78 -35.68 -29.56
C GLY A 101 5.49 -34.33 -29.37
N VAL A 102 4.82 -33.28 -28.91
CA VAL A 102 5.48 -32.01 -28.57
C VAL A 102 6.33 -32.19 -27.32
N VAL A 103 7.65 -31.93 -27.45
CA VAL A 103 8.57 -31.73 -26.32
C VAL A 103 8.16 -30.43 -25.62
N PHE A 104 7.61 -30.54 -24.40
CA PHE A 104 7.17 -29.38 -23.61
C PHE A 104 8.21 -28.96 -22.57
N LEU A 105 9.15 -29.83 -22.22
CA LEU A 105 10.27 -29.54 -21.34
C LEU A 105 11.54 -30.24 -21.83
N GLU A 106 12.61 -29.47 -21.96
CA GLU A 106 13.98 -29.89 -22.21
C GLU A 106 14.84 -29.45 -21.02
N SER A 107 15.74 -30.30 -20.53
CA SER A 107 16.62 -29.96 -19.39
C SER A 107 17.96 -30.67 -19.52
N ASN A 108 19.05 -29.93 -19.43
CA ASN A 108 20.39 -30.49 -19.48
C ASN A 108 20.94 -30.75 -18.06
N TYR A 109 21.58 -31.92 -17.89
CA TYR A 109 22.17 -32.36 -16.64
C TYR A 109 23.64 -32.76 -16.82
N LYS A 110 24.42 -32.60 -15.75
CA LYS A 110 25.81 -33.05 -15.65
C LYS A 110 26.07 -33.46 -14.21
N ASP A 111 26.59 -34.68 -14.04
CA ASP A 111 26.92 -35.25 -12.72
C ASP A 111 25.73 -35.08 -11.71
N GLY A 112 24.50 -35.32 -12.21
CA GLY A 112 23.25 -35.30 -11.45
C GLY A 112 22.58 -33.94 -11.27
N LEU A 113 23.30 -32.84 -11.47
CA LEU A 113 22.82 -31.47 -11.29
C LEU A 113 22.41 -30.85 -12.63
N ARG A 114 21.57 -29.80 -12.63
CA ARG A 114 21.23 -29.05 -13.84
C ARG A 114 22.44 -28.26 -14.32
N HIS A 115 22.75 -28.33 -15.60
CA HIS A 115 23.91 -27.65 -16.20
C HIS A 115 23.65 -27.37 -17.68
N GLY A 116 23.79 -26.12 -18.10
CA GLY A 116 23.34 -25.62 -19.39
C GLY A 116 21.84 -25.31 -19.40
N LYS A 117 21.25 -25.30 -20.60
CA LYS A 117 19.89 -24.77 -20.82
C LYS A 117 18.77 -25.71 -20.35
N ARG A 118 17.71 -25.10 -19.84
CA ARG A 118 16.38 -25.68 -19.60
C ARG A 118 15.35 -24.87 -20.38
N ILE A 119 14.52 -25.53 -21.18
CA ILE A 119 13.56 -24.87 -22.08
C ILE A 119 12.17 -25.45 -21.86
N GLU A 120 11.16 -24.59 -21.69
CA GLU A 120 9.74 -24.96 -21.64
C GLU A 120 8.98 -24.45 -22.86
N ARG A 121 8.01 -25.25 -23.32
CA ARG A 121 7.27 -25.01 -24.57
C ARG A 121 5.81 -25.42 -24.43
N ILE A 122 4.91 -24.60 -25.00
CA ILE A 122 3.48 -24.92 -25.11
C ILE A 122 3.10 -25.55 -26.46
N ALA A 123 3.93 -25.33 -27.49
CA ALA A 123 3.82 -25.92 -28.81
C ALA A 123 5.23 -26.17 -29.38
N ALA A 124 5.35 -26.95 -30.46
CA ALA A 124 6.64 -27.41 -31.00
C ALA A 124 7.67 -26.27 -31.21
N GLU A 125 7.22 -25.09 -31.67
CA GLU A 125 8.08 -23.93 -31.94
C GLU A 125 7.92 -22.81 -30.90
N THR A 126 6.89 -22.84 -30.06
CA THR A 126 6.56 -21.78 -29.08
C THR A 126 7.17 -22.08 -27.72
N LYS A 127 8.29 -21.40 -27.40
CA LYS A 127 8.86 -21.35 -26.05
C LYS A 127 8.00 -20.49 -25.12
N ILE A 128 8.02 -20.81 -23.84
CA ILE A 128 7.52 -19.94 -22.76
C ILE A 128 8.58 -19.64 -21.70
N VAL A 129 9.57 -20.52 -21.50
CA VAL A 129 10.71 -20.30 -20.59
C VAL A 129 11.99 -20.82 -21.25
N GLU A 130 13.09 -20.09 -21.08
CA GLU A 130 14.46 -20.54 -21.28
C GLU A 130 15.30 -20.07 -20.10
N ALA A 131 16.00 -20.98 -19.45
CA ALA A 131 16.79 -20.69 -18.26
C ALA A 131 18.11 -21.45 -18.32
N GLU A 132 19.22 -20.77 -18.08
CA GLU A 132 20.54 -21.37 -18.01
C GLU A 132 20.94 -21.68 -16.55
N TYR A 133 21.61 -22.82 -16.36
CA TYR A 133 22.01 -23.33 -15.06
C TYR A 133 23.50 -23.68 -15.07
N ASP A 134 24.20 -23.47 -13.96
CA ASP A 134 25.50 -24.07 -13.69
C ASP A 134 25.55 -24.68 -12.29
N GLU A 135 26.17 -25.87 -12.18
CA GLU A 135 26.25 -26.71 -10.98
C GLU A 135 24.94 -26.84 -10.15
N GLY A 136 23.78 -26.74 -10.81
CA GLY A 136 22.45 -26.85 -10.21
C GLY A 136 21.73 -25.52 -9.94
N ASP A 137 22.45 -24.40 -9.89
CA ASP A 137 21.94 -23.06 -9.65
C ASP A 137 21.65 -22.32 -10.97
N LEU A 138 20.78 -21.31 -10.95
CA LEU A 138 20.57 -20.43 -12.11
C LEU A 138 21.83 -19.59 -12.38
N HIS A 139 22.33 -19.61 -13.61
CA HIS A 139 23.53 -18.88 -13.99
C HIS A 139 23.43 -18.48 -15.47
N GLY A 140 23.67 -17.20 -15.78
CA GLY A 140 23.45 -16.64 -17.11
C GLY A 140 22.03 -16.10 -17.29
N GLU A 141 21.47 -16.25 -18.49
CA GLU A 141 20.18 -15.67 -18.87
C GLU A 141 18.99 -16.55 -18.44
N TYR A 142 17.98 -15.89 -17.87
CA TYR A 142 16.61 -16.39 -17.69
C TYR A 142 15.68 -15.54 -18.53
N HIS A 143 14.89 -16.16 -19.41
CA HIS A 143 13.99 -15.49 -20.34
C HIS A 143 12.63 -16.20 -20.34
N GLU A 144 11.57 -15.44 -20.14
CA GLU A 144 10.18 -15.88 -20.18
C GLU A 144 9.40 -15.11 -21.24
N TRP A 145 8.49 -15.81 -21.93
CA TRP A 145 7.62 -15.25 -22.97
C TRP A 145 6.16 -15.48 -22.61
N TYR A 146 5.31 -14.56 -23.06
CA TYR A 146 3.86 -14.79 -23.09
C TYR A 146 3.52 -15.91 -24.09
N PRO A 147 2.35 -16.58 -23.98
CA PRO A 147 1.89 -17.58 -24.95
C PRO A 147 1.80 -17.07 -26.41
N SER A 148 1.68 -15.74 -26.59
CA SER A 148 1.76 -15.02 -27.86
C SER A 148 3.15 -15.01 -28.52
N GLY A 149 4.21 -15.36 -27.77
CA GLY A 149 5.61 -15.25 -28.18
C GLY A 149 6.23 -13.86 -27.99
N THR A 150 5.51 -12.90 -27.38
CA THR A 150 6.09 -11.63 -26.93
C THR A 150 6.89 -11.81 -25.64
N ASP A 151 7.98 -11.07 -25.48
CA ASP A 151 8.79 -11.09 -24.26
C ASP A 151 7.94 -10.75 -23.02
N LYS A 152 8.22 -11.40 -21.89
CA LYS A 152 7.53 -11.19 -20.60
C LYS A 152 8.49 -10.77 -19.50
N LEU A 153 9.59 -11.52 -19.34
CA LEU A 153 10.62 -11.30 -18.33
C LEU A 153 11.99 -11.73 -18.89
N GLU A 154 13.01 -10.92 -18.69
CA GLU A 154 14.41 -11.21 -19.00
C GLU A 154 15.22 -10.84 -17.76
N GLN A 155 16.03 -11.77 -17.25
CA GLN A 155 16.81 -11.62 -16.03
C GLN A 155 18.16 -12.27 -16.22
N HIS A 156 19.19 -11.72 -15.57
CA HIS A 156 20.52 -12.33 -15.55
C HIS A 156 20.91 -12.74 -14.12
N TYR A 157 21.45 -13.94 -13.97
CA TYR A 157 21.78 -14.57 -12.69
C TYR A 157 23.27 -14.94 -12.62
N ASP A 158 23.84 -14.84 -11.43
CA ASP A 158 25.16 -15.37 -11.08
C ASP A 158 24.99 -16.31 -9.88
N HIS A 159 25.02 -17.63 -10.14
CA HIS A 159 24.94 -18.70 -9.13
C HIS A 159 23.75 -18.53 -8.16
N GLY A 160 22.54 -18.48 -8.72
CA GLY A 160 21.27 -18.36 -8.01
C GLY A 160 20.92 -16.95 -7.56
N VAL A 161 21.82 -15.98 -7.70
CA VAL A 161 21.62 -14.58 -7.27
C VAL A 161 21.42 -13.67 -8.48
N LEU A 162 20.39 -12.83 -8.46
CA LEU A 162 20.11 -11.87 -9.55
C LEU A 162 21.27 -10.85 -9.67
N HIS A 163 21.86 -10.77 -10.87
CA HIS A 163 23.07 -9.97 -11.13
C HIS A 163 23.10 -9.53 -12.60
N GLY A 164 23.25 -8.24 -12.85
CA GLY A 164 23.17 -7.65 -14.19
C GLY A 164 21.89 -6.83 -14.32
N PHE A 165 20.93 -7.29 -15.10
CA PHE A 165 19.67 -6.57 -15.33
C PHE A 165 18.44 -7.47 -15.19
N GLU A 166 17.30 -6.81 -15.01
CA GLU A 166 15.94 -7.33 -15.09
C GLU A 166 15.18 -6.44 -16.08
N ARG A 167 14.46 -7.04 -17.03
CA ARG A 167 13.48 -6.37 -17.88
C ARG A 167 12.16 -7.10 -17.82
N ARG A 168 11.07 -6.34 -17.81
CA ARG A 168 9.70 -6.86 -17.92
C ARG A 168 8.95 -6.10 -18.99
N TRP A 169 8.05 -6.79 -19.69
CA TRP A 169 7.23 -6.22 -20.75
C TRP A 169 5.75 -6.48 -20.50
N TYR A 170 4.89 -5.62 -21.04
CA TYR A 170 3.46 -5.89 -21.16
C TYR A 170 3.20 -6.94 -22.26
N PRO A 171 2.03 -7.62 -22.26
CA PRO A 171 1.66 -8.57 -23.34
C PRO A 171 1.75 -8.00 -24.76
N SER A 172 1.60 -6.66 -24.91
CA SER A 172 1.75 -5.93 -26.16
C SER A 172 3.18 -5.85 -26.71
N GLY A 173 4.19 -6.29 -25.94
CA GLY A 173 5.61 -6.13 -26.27
C GLY A 173 6.19 -4.75 -25.90
N GLN A 174 5.41 -3.86 -25.28
CA GLN A 174 5.94 -2.62 -24.70
C GLN A 174 6.73 -2.93 -23.43
N LEU A 175 7.95 -2.38 -23.30
CA LEU A 175 8.74 -2.45 -22.07
C LEU A 175 7.96 -1.82 -20.91
N ASN A 176 7.93 -2.50 -19.77
CA ASN A 176 7.23 -2.15 -18.53
C ASN A 176 8.22 -1.70 -17.45
N VAL A 177 9.27 -2.48 -17.20
CA VAL A 177 10.33 -2.18 -16.20
C VAL A 177 11.69 -2.56 -16.77
N GLU A 178 12.72 -1.78 -16.44
CA GLU A 178 14.13 -2.13 -16.56
C GLU A 178 14.84 -1.74 -15.27
N SER A 179 15.62 -2.66 -14.71
CA SER A 179 16.31 -2.48 -13.43
C SER A 179 17.67 -3.14 -13.48
N ASN A 180 18.67 -2.52 -12.87
CA ASN A 180 20.02 -3.09 -12.74
C ASN A 180 20.22 -3.64 -11.32
N TYR A 181 20.96 -4.74 -11.19
CA TYR A 181 21.19 -5.46 -9.93
C TYR A 181 22.65 -5.90 -9.79
N ALA A 182 23.17 -5.82 -8.57
CA ALA A 182 24.43 -6.43 -8.17
C ALA A 182 24.20 -7.23 -6.89
N GLN A 183 24.57 -8.51 -6.89
CA GLN A 183 24.47 -9.40 -5.71
C GLN A 183 23.06 -9.43 -5.09
N GLY A 184 22.02 -9.47 -5.94
CA GLY A 184 20.61 -9.51 -5.54
C GLY A 184 20.00 -8.18 -5.10
N GLN A 185 20.80 -7.11 -5.01
CA GLN A 185 20.35 -5.77 -4.65
C GLN A 185 20.31 -4.86 -5.89
N ARG A 186 19.37 -3.91 -5.94
CA ARG A 186 19.34 -2.92 -7.04
C ARG A 186 20.59 -2.05 -7.01
N ASP A 187 21.29 -1.96 -8.12
CA ASP A 187 22.51 -1.16 -8.26
C ASP A 187 22.58 -0.61 -9.69
N GLY A 188 22.55 0.71 -9.83
CA GLY A 188 22.36 1.41 -11.10
C GLY A 188 20.94 1.92 -11.32
N LEU A 189 20.59 2.13 -12.60
CA LEU A 189 19.34 2.79 -12.99
C LEU A 189 18.15 1.83 -12.91
N PHE A 190 17.05 2.30 -12.32
CA PHE A 190 15.71 1.73 -12.38
C PHE A 190 14.81 2.64 -13.21
N GLN A 191 14.01 2.04 -14.09
CA GLN A 191 13.03 2.72 -14.93
C GLN A 191 11.76 1.90 -15.07
N GLU A 192 10.63 2.59 -15.14
CA GLU A 192 9.29 2.01 -15.32
C GLU A 192 8.53 2.81 -16.38
N TRP A 193 7.72 2.16 -17.22
CA TRP A 193 7.02 2.76 -18.36
C TRP A 193 5.54 2.37 -18.42
N PHE A 194 4.73 3.31 -18.91
CA PHE A 194 3.32 3.10 -19.24
C PHE A 194 3.18 2.20 -20.49
N LEU A 195 2.00 1.61 -20.68
CA LEU A 195 1.66 0.81 -21.86
C LEU A 195 1.78 1.56 -23.20
N ASN A 196 1.78 2.91 -23.18
CA ASN A 196 2.00 3.76 -24.35
C ASN A 196 3.48 4.12 -24.60
N GLY A 197 4.41 3.54 -23.85
CA GLY A 197 5.86 3.78 -23.96
C GLY A 197 6.38 5.08 -23.34
N GLN A 198 5.52 5.89 -22.70
CA GLN A 198 5.99 7.00 -21.88
C GLN A 198 6.56 6.48 -20.56
N LEU A 199 7.59 7.14 -20.04
CA LEU A 199 8.19 6.81 -18.75
C LEU A 199 7.18 7.10 -17.62
N ILE A 200 7.15 6.28 -16.57
CA ILE A 200 6.41 6.48 -15.31
C ILE A 200 7.35 7.09 -14.28
N ASN A 201 8.49 6.45 -14.06
CA ASN A 201 9.52 6.91 -13.13
C ASN A 201 10.92 6.49 -13.59
N SER A 202 11.92 7.13 -13.01
CA SER A 202 13.32 6.76 -13.12
C SER A 202 14.04 7.16 -11.83
N VAL A 203 14.78 6.22 -11.25
CA VAL A 203 15.48 6.37 -9.96
C VAL A 203 16.81 5.63 -10.06
N ASN A 204 17.89 6.23 -9.57
CA ASN A 204 19.16 5.52 -9.40
C ASN A 204 19.25 4.87 -8.01
N TYR A 205 19.85 3.69 -7.97
CA TYR A 205 20.13 2.94 -6.74
C TYR A 205 21.63 2.66 -6.63
N SER A 206 22.13 2.56 -5.40
CA SER A 206 23.39 1.88 -5.11
C SER A 206 23.23 0.96 -3.91
N ASN A 207 23.68 -0.30 -4.05
CA ASN A 207 23.56 -1.33 -3.00
C ASN A 207 22.16 -1.39 -2.36
N GLY A 208 21.12 -1.46 -3.19
CA GLY A 208 19.71 -1.53 -2.80
C GLY A 208 19.09 -0.22 -2.31
N THR A 209 19.87 0.85 -2.14
CA THR A 209 19.45 2.13 -1.56
C THR A 209 19.32 3.20 -2.65
N ALA A 210 18.27 4.02 -2.63
CA ALA A 210 18.09 5.08 -3.63
C ALA A 210 19.17 6.18 -3.46
N GLU A 211 19.81 6.58 -4.55
CA GLU A 211 20.96 7.49 -4.56
C GLU A 211 21.00 8.29 -5.87
N GLY A 212 21.11 9.62 -5.80
CA GLY A 212 21.15 10.50 -6.96
C GLY A 212 19.75 10.90 -7.48
N GLU A 213 19.68 11.31 -8.75
CA GLU A 213 18.46 11.88 -9.34
C GLU A 213 17.30 10.87 -9.41
N ALA A 214 16.10 11.34 -9.05
CA ALA A 214 14.83 10.66 -9.22
C ALA A 214 13.80 11.55 -9.93
N LYS A 215 13.04 10.97 -10.87
CA LYS A 215 12.03 11.66 -11.70
C LYS A 215 10.79 10.79 -11.84
N THR A 216 9.61 11.42 -11.84
CA THR A 216 8.34 10.79 -12.19
C THR A 216 7.61 11.60 -13.25
N PHE A 217 6.70 10.96 -14.00
CA PHE A 217 6.07 11.53 -15.18
C PHE A 217 4.57 11.16 -15.24
N TYR A 218 3.80 11.97 -15.97
CA TYR A 218 2.41 11.69 -16.33
C TYR A 218 2.34 10.83 -17.60
N ALA A 219 1.20 10.19 -17.86
CA ALA A 219 0.99 9.31 -19.02
C ALA A 219 1.12 10.03 -20.39
N ASN A 220 1.12 11.37 -20.40
CA ASN A 220 1.40 12.19 -21.58
C ASN A 220 2.89 12.55 -21.76
N GLY A 221 3.80 12.02 -20.92
CA GLY A 221 5.24 12.23 -20.99
C GLY A 221 5.76 13.49 -20.28
N LYS A 222 4.88 14.32 -19.69
CA LYS A 222 5.30 15.50 -18.90
C LYS A 222 5.82 15.09 -17.52
N LYS A 223 6.67 15.92 -16.92
CA LYS A 223 7.18 15.66 -15.56
C LYS A 223 6.03 15.76 -14.55
N LYS A 224 6.04 14.88 -13.56
CA LYS A 224 5.13 14.90 -12.40
C LYS A 224 5.88 15.30 -11.14
N SER A 225 7.08 14.78 -10.92
CA SER A 225 8.01 15.24 -9.89
C SER A 225 9.47 15.02 -10.27
N GLU A 226 10.38 15.76 -9.65
CA GLU A 226 11.82 15.44 -9.64
C GLU A 226 12.53 15.89 -8.37
N GLY A 227 13.62 15.21 -8.02
CA GLY A 227 14.47 15.54 -6.88
C GLY A 227 15.68 14.63 -6.79
N THR A 228 16.35 14.59 -5.64
CA THR A 228 17.56 13.79 -5.41
C THR A 228 17.44 13.00 -4.11
N TYR A 229 17.90 11.74 -4.14
CA TYR A 229 18.09 10.92 -2.95
C TYR A 229 19.57 10.89 -2.54
N HIS A 230 19.84 10.83 -1.24
CA HIS A 230 21.15 10.49 -0.70
C HIS A 230 20.97 9.50 0.47
N ASN A 231 21.62 8.34 0.41
CA ASN A 231 21.44 7.22 1.33
C ASN A 231 19.96 6.84 1.58
N GLY A 232 19.12 6.92 0.53
CA GLY A 232 17.70 6.56 0.59
C GLY A 232 16.77 7.64 1.15
N ALA A 233 17.31 8.73 1.68
CA ALA A 233 16.55 9.91 2.12
C ALA A 233 16.52 10.99 1.02
N ILE A 234 15.47 11.82 0.97
CA ILE A 234 15.43 12.96 0.05
C ILE A 234 16.41 14.03 0.55
N GLU A 235 17.23 14.57 -0.35
CA GLU A 235 18.23 15.60 -0.06
C GLU A 235 18.12 16.74 -1.07
N GLY A 236 18.04 17.98 -0.57
CA GLY A 236 17.84 19.17 -1.41
C GLY A 236 16.39 19.37 -1.86
N SER A 237 16.21 19.92 -3.07
CA SER A 237 14.89 20.31 -3.61
C SER A 237 14.17 19.13 -4.28
N TRP A 238 12.91 18.93 -3.89
CA TRP A 238 11.93 18.04 -4.53
C TRP A 238 10.80 18.88 -5.12
N THR A 239 10.72 18.95 -6.45
CA THR A 239 9.70 19.73 -7.18
C THR A 239 8.59 18.81 -7.70
N GLU A 240 7.33 19.23 -7.52
CA GLU A 240 6.14 18.66 -8.16
C GLU A 240 5.60 19.60 -9.25
N TYR A 241 4.94 19.03 -10.26
CA TYR A 241 4.38 19.76 -11.41
C TYR A 241 2.90 19.43 -11.64
N PHE A 242 2.15 20.38 -12.19
CA PHE A 242 0.78 20.18 -12.66
C PHE A 242 0.74 19.44 -13.99
N ASP A 243 -0.32 18.65 -14.23
CA ASP A 243 -0.61 18.08 -15.55
C ASP A 243 -1.28 19.12 -16.47
N ASN A 244 -0.55 20.18 -16.81
CA ASN A 244 -1.01 21.25 -17.70
C ASN A 244 -0.08 21.42 -18.91
N GLU A 245 -0.46 22.21 -19.92
CA GLU A 245 0.31 22.34 -21.17
C GLU A 245 1.72 22.89 -20.96
N GLU A 246 1.90 23.81 -20.00
CA GLU A 246 3.16 24.49 -19.71
C GLU A 246 4.06 23.76 -18.69
N ASN A 247 3.58 22.65 -18.10
CA ASN A 247 4.28 21.89 -17.05
C ASN A 247 4.73 22.79 -15.88
N LEU A 248 3.80 23.61 -15.37
CA LEU A 248 4.08 24.57 -14.29
C LEU A 248 4.33 23.86 -12.95
N LYS A 249 5.19 24.44 -12.11
CA LYS A 249 5.43 23.96 -10.75
C LYS A 249 4.13 24.00 -9.95
N LYS A 250 3.87 22.94 -9.19
CA LYS A 250 2.79 22.80 -8.21
C LYS A 250 3.30 23.02 -6.79
N ALA A 251 4.42 22.37 -6.46
CA ALA A 251 5.09 22.53 -5.17
C ALA A 251 6.61 22.34 -5.33
N GLU A 252 7.37 22.88 -4.39
CA GLU A 252 8.81 22.71 -4.27
C GLU A 252 9.15 22.63 -2.78
N TYR A 253 9.62 21.47 -2.36
CA TYR A 253 9.95 21.16 -0.99
C TYR A 253 11.47 21.04 -0.86
N ASN A 254 12.06 21.58 0.21
CA ASN A 254 13.47 21.42 0.49
C ASN A 254 13.65 20.48 1.70
N TYR A 255 14.56 19.52 1.55
CA TYR A 255 14.87 18.50 2.54
C TYR A 255 16.36 18.48 2.89
N ARG A 256 16.67 18.05 4.11
CA ARG A 256 18.00 17.62 4.56
C ARG A 256 17.84 16.34 5.36
N GLU A 257 18.63 15.31 5.05
CA GLU A 257 18.57 13.99 5.71
C GLU A 257 17.13 13.43 5.79
N GLY A 258 16.31 13.70 4.76
CA GLY A 258 14.91 13.28 4.66
C GLY A 258 13.90 14.11 5.46
N GLN A 259 14.33 15.12 6.22
CA GLN A 259 13.44 16.02 6.99
C GLN A 259 13.26 17.35 6.27
N GLN A 260 12.09 17.99 6.41
CA GLN A 260 11.82 19.29 5.79
C GLN A 260 12.76 20.35 6.38
N HIS A 261 13.52 21.02 5.51
CA HIS A 261 14.52 22.00 5.90
C HIS A 261 14.61 23.13 4.85
N GLY A 262 14.60 24.38 5.29
CA GLY A 262 14.55 25.56 4.43
C GLY A 262 13.13 25.89 3.93
N THR A 263 13.06 26.74 2.90
CA THR A 263 11.79 27.25 2.36
C THR A 263 11.08 26.21 1.50
N GLN A 264 9.80 25.97 1.81
CA GLN A 264 8.86 25.18 1.04
C GLN A 264 7.92 26.14 0.29
N LEU A 265 7.60 25.83 -0.96
CA LEU A 265 6.80 26.66 -1.85
C LEU A 265 5.67 25.85 -2.50
N ALA A 266 4.52 26.48 -2.71
CA ALA A 266 3.46 25.93 -3.55
C ALA A 266 2.84 27.02 -4.44
N TRP A 267 2.25 26.61 -5.56
CA TRP A 267 1.65 27.48 -6.57
C TRP A 267 0.26 27.00 -6.99
N TYR A 268 -0.56 27.93 -7.49
CA TYR A 268 -1.77 27.65 -8.26
C TYR A 268 -1.43 27.31 -9.72
N GLU A 269 -2.36 26.71 -10.46
CA GLU A 269 -2.17 26.37 -11.88
C GLU A 269 -1.90 27.59 -12.78
N ASN A 270 -2.26 28.79 -12.34
CA ASN A 270 -1.94 30.04 -13.04
C ASN A 270 -0.49 30.54 -12.83
N GLY A 271 0.34 29.78 -12.11
CA GLY A 271 1.75 30.08 -11.85
C GLY A 271 2.01 31.05 -10.68
N GLN A 272 0.97 31.53 -9.99
CA GLN A 272 1.13 32.36 -8.80
C GLN A 272 1.31 31.50 -7.54
N LYS A 273 2.07 31.99 -6.55
CA LYS A 273 2.25 31.28 -5.28
C LYS A 273 0.90 31.13 -4.55
N THR A 274 0.72 30.01 -3.84
CA THR A 274 -0.34 29.85 -2.83
C THR A 274 0.24 29.85 -1.40
N LEU A 275 1.45 29.30 -1.22
CA LEU A 275 2.12 29.15 0.08
C LEU A 275 3.64 29.34 -0.04
N GLU A 276 4.22 29.95 0.99
CA GLU A 276 5.65 30.01 1.28
C GLU A 276 5.84 29.86 2.79
N ILE A 277 6.61 28.88 3.21
CA ILE A 277 6.81 28.55 4.63
C ILE A 277 8.23 28.01 4.83
N ASN A 278 8.87 28.37 5.94
CA ASN A 278 10.19 27.86 6.29
C ASN A 278 10.12 26.81 7.39
N PHE A 279 10.97 25.78 7.26
CA PHE A 279 11.19 24.75 8.25
C PHE A 279 12.68 24.69 8.63
N GLU A 280 12.97 24.35 9.87
CA GLU A 280 14.29 23.92 10.34
C GLU A 280 14.10 22.53 10.97
N ASP A 281 14.76 21.52 10.40
CA ASP A 281 14.80 20.14 10.89
C ASP A 281 13.41 19.57 11.25
N GLY A 282 12.46 19.72 10.32
CA GLY A 282 11.09 19.23 10.42
C GLY A 282 10.11 20.10 11.21
N ILE A 283 10.54 21.23 11.77
CA ILE A 283 9.72 22.15 12.58
C ILE A 283 9.55 23.49 11.85
N GLU A 284 8.36 24.10 11.88
CA GLU A 284 8.15 25.44 11.30
C GLU A 284 9.01 26.49 12.02
N GLU A 285 9.90 27.17 11.29
CA GLU A 285 10.81 28.19 11.81
C GLU A 285 11.03 29.28 10.76
N GLY A 286 10.77 30.54 11.12
CA GLY A 286 10.91 31.67 10.21
C GLY A 286 9.60 32.06 9.50
N PRO A 287 9.69 32.76 8.34
CA PRO A 287 8.53 33.40 7.74
C PRO A 287 7.51 32.40 7.17
N TRP A 288 6.24 32.81 7.21
CA TRP A 288 5.13 32.14 6.55
C TRP A 288 4.28 33.17 5.80
N THR A 289 3.84 32.85 4.59
CA THR A 289 2.92 33.67 3.79
C THR A 289 2.03 32.79 2.92
N GLU A 290 0.75 33.15 2.87
CA GLU A 290 -0.23 32.59 1.94
C GLU A 290 -0.75 33.68 0.97
N TRP A 291 -1.20 33.26 -0.21
CA TRP A 291 -1.78 34.14 -1.23
C TRP A 291 -3.08 33.55 -1.80
N TYR A 292 -3.96 34.43 -2.28
CA TYR A 292 -5.08 34.08 -3.13
C TYR A 292 -4.63 33.77 -4.57
N GLU A 293 -5.50 33.12 -5.35
CA GLU A 293 -5.26 32.86 -6.79
C GLU A 293 -5.12 34.15 -7.63
N SER A 294 -5.59 35.28 -7.10
CA SER A 294 -5.37 36.63 -7.65
C SER A 294 -3.99 37.23 -7.36
N GLY A 295 -3.20 36.61 -6.46
CA GLY A 295 -1.81 37.00 -6.15
C GLY A 295 -1.70 38.02 -5.03
N ILE A 296 -2.85 38.42 -4.49
CA ILE A 296 -2.96 39.24 -3.29
C ILE A 296 -2.66 38.34 -2.08
N LYS A 297 -1.86 38.85 -1.13
CA LYS A 297 -1.58 38.13 0.12
C LYS A 297 -2.88 37.80 0.83
N LYS A 298 -3.00 36.58 1.33
CA LYS A 298 -4.13 36.10 2.12
C LYS A 298 -3.80 36.18 3.61
N ALA A 299 -2.60 35.74 3.97
CA ALA A 299 -2.06 35.83 5.32
C ALA A 299 -0.53 35.91 5.32
N GLU A 300 0.06 36.49 6.35
CA GLU A 300 1.50 36.41 6.63
C GLU A 300 1.77 36.39 8.12
N GLY A 301 2.92 35.85 8.51
CA GLY A 301 3.38 35.76 9.90
C GLY A 301 4.76 35.12 10.00
N ARG A 302 5.11 34.68 11.21
CA ARG A 302 6.35 33.96 11.50
C ARG A 302 6.09 32.83 12.49
N TYR A 303 6.75 31.70 12.30
CA TYR A 303 6.89 30.65 13.30
C TYR A 303 8.24 30.75 14.03
N VAL A 304 8.24 30.36 15.30
CA VAL A 304 9.44 30.07 16.10
C VAL A 304 9.14 28.82 16.92
N ASP A 305 10.03 27.82 16.88
CA ASP A 305 9.84 26.52 17.55
C ASP A 305 8.46 25.86 17.26
N GLY A 306 8.00 25.93 15.99
CA GLY A 306 6.70 25.37 15.56
C GLY A 306 5.47 26.16 16.04
N GLN A 307 5.65 27.34 16.64
CA GLN A 307 4.56 28.17 17.18
C GLN A 307 4.58 29.56 16.56
N PHE A 308 3.39 30.15 16.35
CA PHE A 308 3.31 31.53 15.85
C PHE A 308 3.89 32.53 16.86
N GLU A 309 4.76 33.40 16.35
CA GLU A 309 5.46 34.42 17.12
C GLU A 309 5.35 35.80 16.45
N GLY A 310 5.01 36.82 17.22
CA GLY A 310 4.84 38.19 16.73
C GLY A 310 3.51 38.43 16.03
N VAL A 311 3.52 39.26 14.99
CA VAL A 311 2.30 39.77 14.34
C VAL A 311 1.96 38.97 13.10
N GLN A 312 0.79 38.35 13.08
CA GLN A 312 0.12 37.89 11.87
C GLN A 312 -0.75 39.00 11.28
N THR A 313 -0.79 39.08 9.95
CA THR A 313 -1.75 39.91 9.21
C THR A 313 -2.52 39.04 8.22
N PHE A 314 -3.81 39.32 8.05
CA PHE A 314 -4.71 38.69 7.08
C PHE A 314 -5.40 39.76 6.23
N TRP A 315 -5.61 39.47 4.95
CA TRP A 315 -6.24 40.39 4.00
C TRP A 315 -7.40 39.73 3.28
N HIS A 316 -8.37 40.54 2.89
CA HIS A 316 -9.39 40.18 1.92
C HIS A 316 -8.79 40.11 0.52
N GLU A 317 -9.49 39.45 -0.41
CA GLU A 317 -9.07 39.36 -1.81
C GLU A 317 -9.09 40.73 -2.54
N ASN A 318 -9.69 41.78 -1.96
CA ASN A 318 -9.57 43.14 -2.48
C ASN A 318 -8.26 43.86 -2.06
N GLY A 319 -7.44 43.24 -1.20
CA GLY A 319 -6.18 43.79 -0.69
C GLY A 319 -6.30 44.63 0.59
N GLU A 320 -7.50 44.85 1.12
CA GLU A 320 -7.68 45.45 2.45
C GLU A 320 -7.44 44.42 3.56
N LYS A 321 -6.96 44.85 4.72
CA LYS A 321 -6.75 43.96 5.87
C LYS A 321 -8.11 43.57 6.47
N TRP A 322 -8.31 42.30 6.80
CA TRP A 322 -9.49 41.86 7.57
C TRP A 322 -9.16 41.49 9.01
N ALA A 323 -7.94 41.03 9.28
CA ALA A 323 -7.48 40.76 10.64
C ALA A 323 -6.00 41.08 10.86
N VAL A 324 -5.68 41.52 12.07
CA VAL A 324 -4.33 41.54 12.63
C VAL A 324 -4.40 40.83 13.98
N ARG A 325 -3.42 39.97 14.23
CA ARG A 325 -3.32 39.12 15.42
C ARG A 325 -1.88 39.16 15.91
N GLU A 326 -1.70 39.20 17.22
CA GLU A 326 -0.38 39.23 17.82
C GLU A 326 -0.24 38.08 18.83
N TYR A 327 0.90 37.40 18.79
CA TYR A 327 1.22 36.22 19.59
C TYR A 327 2.60 36.38 20.22
N LEU A 328 2.76 35.80 21.40
CA LEU A 328 4.03 35.68 22.10
C LEU A 328 4.12 34.27 22.69
N ARG A 329 5.04 33.44 22.19
CA ARG A 329 5.22 32.02 22.52
C ARG A 329 3.91 31.23 22.33
N GLY A 330 3.32 31.34 21.14
CA GLY A 330 2.04 30.71 20.78
C GLY A 330 0.80 31.25 21.49
N LEU A 331 0.93 32.10 22.52
CA LEU A 331 -0.18 32.66 23.29
C LEU A 331 -0.63 34.00 22.73
N ARG A 332 -1.94 34.26 22.74
CA ARG A 332 -2.52 35.56 22.34
C ARG A 332 -1.89 36.69 23.15
N HIS A 333 -1.38 37.71 22.46
CA HIS A 333 -0.72 38.87 23.03
C HIS A 333 -1.15 40.16 22.31
N GLY A 334 -0.80 41.32 22.88
CA GLY A 334 -0.94 42.61 22.22
C GLY A 334 -2.37 42.98 21.85
N THR A 335 -2.54 43.56 20.66
CA THR A 335 -3.86 44.06 20.18
C THR A 335 -4.33 43.32 18.94
N TRP A 336 -5.47 42.65 19.07
CA TRP A 336 -6.15 41.95 17.99
C TRP A 336 -7.19 42.90 17.37
N ARG A 337 -7.20 43.01 16.04
CA ARG A 337 -8.12 43.89 15.30
C ARG A 337 -8.77 43.16 14.15
N ASP A 338 -10.04 43.44 13.94
CA ASP A 338 -10.82 42.96 12.80
C ASP A 338 -11.45 44.11 12.04
N TRP A 339 -11.44 44.02 10.72
CA TRP A 339 -12.04 45.00 9.80
C TRP A 339 -12.97 44.29 8.80
N ASP A 340 -13.87 45.06 8.19
CA ASP A 340 -14.68 44.60 7.06
C ASP A 340 -14.01 44.86 5.70
N GLU A 341 -14.65 44.40 4.62
CA GLU A 341 -14.17 44.58 3.24
C GLU A 341 -14.06 46.05 2.81
N ALA A 342 -14.67 46.99 3.54
CA ALA A 342 -14.57 48.44 3.31
C ALA A 342 -13.47 49.11 4.15
N GLY A 343 -12.69 48.34 4.92
CA GLY A 343 -11.65 48.85 5.82
C GLY A 343 -12.20 49.45 7.12
N THR A 344 -13.47 49.22 7.45
CA THR A 344 -14.09 49.68 8.71
C THR A 344 -13.67 48.77 9.85
N LEU A 345 -13.12 49.33 10.94
CA LEU A 345 -12.77 48.54 12.13
C LEU A 345 -14.04 48.02 12.81
N MET A 346 -14.18 46.69 12.86
CA MET A 346 -15.33 45.97 13.39
C MET A 346 -15.15 45.51 14.84
N ASN A 347 -13.93 45.11 15.21
CA ASN A 347 -13.61 44.65 16.56
C ASN A 347 -12.17 45.05 16.93
N GLU A 348 -11.94 45.42 18.19
CA GLU A 348 -10.60 45.57 18.78
C GLU A 348 -10.59 44.89 20.15
N GLU A 349 -9.63 44.01 20.37
CA GLU A 349 -9.48 43.22 21.59
C GLU A 349 -8.03 43.24 22.06
N TYR A 350 -7.82 43.21 23.37
CA TYR A 350 -6.49 43.28 23.97
C TYR A 350 -6.19 41.98 24.70
N TYR A 351 -4.96 41.46 24.57
CA TYR A 351 -4.55 40.18 25.14
C TYR A 351 -3.17 40.27 25.80
N SER A 352 -2.97 39.49 26.87
CA SER A 352 -1.64 39.26 27.43
C SER A 352 -1.54 37.86 28.03
N GLY A 353 -0.57 37.06 27.57
CA GLY A 353 -0.35 35.69 28.03
C GLY A 353 -1.59 34.79 27.84
N GLY A 354 -2.30 34.94 26.72
CA GLY A 354 -3.52 34.20 26.41
C GLY A 354 -4.79 34.70 27.11
N ARG A 355 -4.71 35.70 28.00
CA ARG A 355 -5.88 36.27 28.69
C ARG A 355 -6.36 37.54 28.00
N LYS A 356 -7.68 37.67 27.81
CA LYS A 356 -8.32 38.89 27.31
C LYS A 356 -8.31 39.97 28.40
N LEU A 357 -8.03 41.21 28.01
CA LEU A 357 -8.00 42.40 28.87
C LEU A 357 -9.17 43.33 28.51
N GLU A 358 -9.63 44.13 29.47
CA GLU A 358 -10.68 45.14 29.26
C GLU A 358 -10.15 46.45 28.62
N SER A 359 -8.83 46.65 28.59
CA SER A 359 -8.16 47.84 28.09
C SER A 359 -6.80 47.49 27.46
N PRO A 360 -6.20 48.38 26.64
CA PRO A 360 -4.86 48.16 26.09
C PRO A 360 -3.82 47.92 27.20
N PRO A 361 -2.79 47.09 26.97
CA PRO A 361 -1.68 46.95 27.90
C PRO A 361 -0.89 48.27 28.01
N GLU A 362 -0.59 48.70 29.24
CA GLU A 362 0.17 49.92 29.50
C GLU A 362 1.58 49.83 28.87
N GLY A 363 1.89 50.72 27.94
CA GLY A 363 3.16 50.75 27.20
C GLY A 363 3.00 50.96 25.70
N SER A 364 1.79 50.85 25.14
CA SER A 364 1.50 51.04 23.71
C SER A 364 1.56 52.51 23.24
N SER A 365 2.69 53.19 23.48
CA SER A 365 3.06 54.43 22.79
C SER A 365 4.01 54.13 21.63
N SER A 366 3.95 54.92 20.56
CA SER A 366 4.46 54.58 19.22
C SER A 366 6.00 54.65 19.05
N THR A 367 6.77 54.22 20.05
CA THR A 367 8.25 54.27 20.04
C THR A 367 8.91 52.91 20.32
N ALA A 368 8.19 51.92 20.87
CA ALA A 368 8.75 50.59 21.15
C ALA A 368 9.00 49.73 19.88
N ASN A 369 8.37 50.05 18.76
CA ASN A 369 8.51 49.30 17.50
C ASN A 369 9.77 49.65 16.69
N GLU A 370 10.57 50.64 17.10
CA GLU A 370 11.79 51.04 16.40
C GLU A 370 12.98 50.12 16.76
N GLU A 371 13.14 49.75 18.04
CA GLU A 371 14.23 48.87 18.50
C GLU A 371 14.05 47.42 18.00
N TYR A 372 12.82 46.90 18.01
CA TYR A 372 12.52 45.55 17.51
C TYR A 372 12.75 45.40 16.00
N ARG A 373 12.55 46.49 15.23
CA ARG A 373 12.85 46.51 13.78
C ARG A 373 14.34 46.58 13.47
N GLN A 374 15.16 47.20 14.33
CA GLN A 374 16.61 47.27 14.09
C GLN A 374 17.34 45.98 14.51
N HIS A 375 16.85 45.25 15.52
CA HIS A 375 17.56 44.06 16.01
C HIS A 375 17.56 42.86 15.03
N PHE A 376 16.59 42.80 14.11
CA PHE A 376 16.49 41.74 13.09
C PHE A 376 16.92 42.17 11.67
N ALA A 377 17.35 43.42 11.48
CA ALA A 377 17.84 43.92 10.19
C ALA A 377 19.32 43.59 9.91
N SER A 378 20.05 43.05 10.90
CA SER A 378 21.48 42.75 10.80
C SER A 378 21.82 41.37 11.37
N ASN A 379 21.47 40.31 10.64
CA ASN A 379 22.09 38.99 10.77
C ASN A 379 22.01 38.20 9.46
N SER A 380 22.55 38.79 8.40
CA SER A 380 23.15 38.02 7.32
C SER A 380 24.67 37.98 7.51
N THR A 381 25.25 36.79 7.33
CA THR A 381 26.68 36.50 7.28
C THR A 381 27.51 36.50 8.59
N SER A 382 28.27 35.41 8.70
CA SER A 382 29.54 35.21 9.42
C SER A 382 29.51 34.47 10.77
N ALA A 383 30.47 33.54 10.85
CA ALA A 383 30.62 32.47 11.80
C ALA A 383 31.15 32.88 13.19
N ARG A 384 30.97 31.94 14.13
CA ARG A 384 31.82 31.64 15.31
C ARG A 384 32.93 32.65 15.65
N GLU A 385 32.90 33.21 16.87
CA GLU A 385 34.00 33.03 17.83
C GLU A 385 33.63 33.45 19.28
N THR A 386 34.32 32.83 20.23
CA THR A 386 34.17 32.97 21.69
C THR A 386 34.91 34.19 22.24
N SER A 387 34.40 34.90 23.28
CA SER A 387 35.23 35.44 24.39
C SER A 387 34.48 36.24 25.47
N LEU A 388 35.09 36.28 26.66
CA LEU A 388 34.58 36.80 27.94
C LEU A 388 35.31 38.10 28.35
N VAL A 389 34.62 39.15 28.84
CA VAL A 389 35.23 40.24 29.66
C VAL A 389 34.22 40.79 30.69
N ALA A 390 34.69 41.05 31.91
CA ALA A 390 33.89 41.54 33.06
C ALA A 390 34.15 43.01 33.41
N LEU A 391 33.25 43.64 34.19
CA LEU A 391 33.50 44.91 34.91
C LEU A 391 32.84 44.96 36.30
N ARG A 392 33.31 45.90 37.13
CA ARG A 392 33.34 45.86 38.62
C ARG A 392 32.89 47.21 39.20
N VAL A 393 32.30 47.27 40.41
CA VAL A 393 32.41 48.38 41.41
C VAL A 393 31.84 47.95 42.78
N THR A 394 32.30 48.57 43.88
CA THR A 394 32.07 48.21 45.31
C THR A 394 31.54 49.42 46.15
N PRO A 395 31.10 49.26 47.42
CA PRO A 395 29.95 50.00 48.01
C PRO A 395 30.26 51.05 49.12
N VAL A 396 29.21 51.65 49.72
CA VAL A 396 29.24 52.48 50.96
C VAL A 396 27.99 52.17 51.86
N VAL A 397 28.08 52.48 53.16
CA VAL A 397 27.31 51.90 54.30
C VAL A 397 26.51 52.94 55.12
N SER A 398 25.36 52.59 55.75
CA SER A 398 24.96 52.97 57.15
C SER A 398 23.51 52.60 57.58
N SER A 399 23.32 52.38 58.89
CA SER A 399 22.06 52.11 59.65
C SER A 399 21.81 53.29 60.67
N PRO A 400 20.83 53.37 61.64
CA PRO A 400 20.07 52.29 62.36
C PRO A 400 18.60 52.57 62.92
N VAL A 401 17.94 51.54 63.54
CA VAL A 401 17.06 51.60 64.78
C VAL A 401 15.60 52.21 64.67
N LEU A 402 14.50 51.89 65.43
CA LEU A 402 14.11 50.96 66.56
C LEU A 402 12.55 50.70 66.66
N HIS A 403 12.14 49.77 67.56
CA HIS A 403 10.87 49.61 68.37
C HIS A 403 9.46 49.23 67.80
N GLY A 404 8.88 48.15 68.36
CA GLY A 404 7.46 48.11 68.85
C GLY A 404 6.48 47.09 68.18
N PRO A 405 5.74 46.22 68.92
CA PRO A 405 4.93 45.15 68.32
C PRO A 405 3.39 45.22 68.57
N GLN A 406 2.57 44.70 67.64
CA GLN A 406 1.46 43.75 67.93
C GLN A 406 0.69 43.23 66.68
N ASN A 407 0.12 42.03 66.85
CA ASN A 407 -0.96 41.37 66.09
C ASN A 407 -0.66 40.59 64.80
N VAL A 408 -1.41 39.48 64.65
CA VAL A 408 -1.26 38.37 63.70
C VAL A 408 -2.52 38.31 62.81
N TYR A 409 -2.37 38.07 61.50
CA TYR A 409 -3.06 37.01 60.74
C TYR A 409 -2.85 37.13 59.20
N LYS A 410 -2.49 36.00 58.56
CA LYS A 410 -2.66 35.60 57.14
C LYS A 410 -2.03 36.44 56.00
N TRP A 411 -1.43 35.71 55.04
CA TRP A 411 -1.12 36.12 53.64
C TRP A 411 -2.35 36.76 52.94
N PRO A 412 -2.20 37.61 51.88
CA PRO A 412 -1.21 37.44 50.78
C PRO A 412 -0.62 38.71 50.09
N VAL A 413 0.44 38.48 49.27
CA VAL A 413 0.87 39.22 48.05
C VAL A 413 1.34 40.71 48.12
N GLN A 414 2.29 40.99 47.20
CA GLN A 414 2.82 42.27 46.71
C GLN A 414 4.02 42.92 47.39
N SER A 415 4.74 43.68 46.57
CA SER A 415 6.16 44.05 46.67
C SER A 415 6.43 45.25 47.57
N HIS A 416 7.69 45.43 47.99
CA HIS A 416 8.53 46.60 47.67
C HIS A 416 9.99 46.35 48.11
N PHE A 417 10.96 46.95 47.41
CA PHE A 417 12.40 46.84 47.72
C PHE A 417 12.83 47.79 48.84
N THR A 418 13.76 47.35 49.69
CA THR A 418 14.90 48.18 50.15
C THR A 418 16.13 47.31 50.42
N HIS A 419 17.32 47.83 50.08
CA HIS A 419 18.62 47.23 50.39
C HIS A 419 18.95 47.29 51.90
N GLY A 420 19.68 46.30 52.40
CA GLY A 420 20.33 46.33 53.72
C GLY A 420 21.03 45.00 54.00
N ALA A 421 22.36 44.99 54.03
CA ALA A 421 23.17 43.77 54.11
C ALA A 421 23.61 43.40 55.53
N GLU A 422 24.00 42.13 55.67
CA GLU A 422 24.84 41.52 56.71
C GLU A 422 24.26 41.19 58.10
N HIS A 423 24.09 39.87 58.29
CA HIS A 423 24.37 39.05 59.48
C HIS A 423 23.74 39.39 60.84
N GLY A 424 22.80 38.53 61.28
CA GLY A 424 22.44 38.39 62.70
C GLY A 424 21.25 37.47 62.94
N LEU A 425 21.41 36.42 63.76
CA LEU A 425 20.29 35.58 64.23
C LEU A 425 19.26 36.42 65.00
N ALA A 426 17.98 36.16 64.76
CA ALA A 426 16.88 36.70 65.55
C ALA A 426 15.76 35.66 65.81
N VAL A 427 16.07 34.61 66.58
CA VAL A 427 15.03 33.81 67.24
C VAL A 427 14.55 34.58 68.48
N ARG A 428 13.23 34.76 68.66
CA ARG A 428 12.71 35.22 69.96
C ARG A 428 11.34 34.64 70.36
N ARG A 429 11.40 33.55 71.13
CA ARG A 429 10.43 33.07 72.14
C ARG A 429 9.08 32.55 71.58
N ILE A 430 8.87 31.24 71.36
CA ILE A 430 8.81 30.07 72.28
C ILE A 430 7.58 30.06 73.19
N GLU A 431 6.69 29.07 72.96
CA GLU A 431 5.95 28.19 73.89
C GLU A 431 4.94 27.35 73.05
N PHE A 432 4.73 26.03 73.20
CA PHE A 432 4.81 25.15 74.38
C PHE A 432 4.97 23.64 74.06
N ARG A 433 5.50 22.92 75.06
CA ARG A 433 5.15 21.56 75.58
C ARG A 433 5.42 20.27 74.77
N SER A 434 6.10 19.38 75.52
CA SER A 434 6.11 17.91 75.48
C SER A 434 6.57 17.23 74.20
N GLU A 435 7.71 16.52 74.34
CA GLU A 435 8.20 15.46 73.45
C GLU A 435 8.22 15.80 71.96
N MET A 436 9.27 16.47 71.50
CA MET A 436 9.70 16.37 70.10
C MET A 436 11.18 16.78 69.94
N LEU A 437 11.80 16.29 68.87
CA LEU A 437 13.22 16.06 68.67
C LEU A 437 13.61 16.62 67.29
N LEU A 438 13.95 17.92 67.25
CA LEU A 438 14.40 18.56 66.02
C LEU A 438 15.56 17.75 65.39
N ARG A 439 15.60 17.74 64.06
CA ARG A 439 16.69 17.18 63.26
C ARG A 439 16.94 18.08 62.05
N THR A 440 18.13 18.66 61.93
CA THR A 440 18.45 19.66 60.87
C THR A 440 19.38 19.10 59.80
N ILE A 441 19.26 19.62 58.60
CA ILE A 441 20.05 19.26 57.41
C ILE A 441 20.89 20.49 56.97
N GLY A 442 22.11 20.28 56.47
CA GLY A 442 22.96 21.34 55.91
C GLY A 442 24.32 20.80 55.45
N ASP A 443 25.00 21.53 54.56
CA ASP A 443 26.37 21.29 54.13
C ASP A 443 27.29 22.34 54.76
N ALA A 444 28.27 21.90 55.56
CA ALA A 444 28.97 22.77 56.50
C ALA A 444 30.33 23.23 55.95
N GLN A 445 30.47 24.54 55.74
CA GLN A 445 31.78 25.19 55.81
C GLN A 445 32.06 25.70 57.24
N ASN A 446 33.35 25.76 57.61
CA ASN A 446 33.90 25.89 58.98
C ASN A 446 33.27 26.87 59.99
N ARG A 447 32.36 27.78 59.60
CA ARG A 447 31.60 28.63 60.54
C ARG A 447 30.22 28.08 60.93
N GLU A 448 29.63 27.19 60.12
CA GLU A 448 28.34 26.58 60.44
C GLU A 448 28.48 25.40 61.42
N GLN A 449 29.63 24.71 61.41
CA GLN A 449 29.99 23.66 62.38
C GLN A 449 29.79 24.12 63.83
N GLU A 450 30.27 25.32 64.19
CA GLU A 450 30.20 25.87 65.56
C GLU A 450 28.75 26.16 66.01
N LEU A 451 27.80 26.25 65.08
CA LEU A 451 26.38 26.43 65.39
C LEU A 451 25.64 25.08 65.46
N LEU A 452 26.02 24.11 64.61
CA LEU A 452 25.52 22.74 64.66
C LEU A 452 26.01 22.00 65.92
N ASP A 453 27.28 22.15 66.29
CA ASP A 453 27.90 21.59 67.52
C ASP A 453 27.24 22.14 68.81
N ARG A 454 26.60 23.31 68.75
CA ARG A 454 25.88 23.92 69.89
C ARG A 454 24.39 23.59 69.92
N LEU A 455 23.86 23.02 68.84
CA LEU A 455 22.48 22.52 68.77
C LEU A 455 22.44 21.02 69.08
N SER A 456 23.45 20.26 68.63
CA SER A 456 23.55 18.80 68.77
C SER A 456 23.54 18.28 70.21
N ASP A 457 23.86 19.12 71.21
CA ASP A 457 23.68 18.84 72.64
C ASP A 457 22.21 18.58 73.06
N SER A 458 21.23 18.87 72.19
CA SER A 458 19.79 18.74 72.51
C SER A 458 18.87 18.33 71.33
N ILE A 459 19.45 18.08 70.15
CA ILE A 459 18.78 17.97 68.84
C ILE A 459 19.57 16.96 67.98
N GLU A 460 18.93 16.02 67.28
CA GLU A 460 19.68 15.03 66.47
C GLU A 460 19.91 15.53 65.04
N VAL A 461 21.01 16.25 64.83
CA VAL A 461 21.37 16.83 63.52
C VAL A 461 21.72 15.74 62.49
N VAL A 462 21.14 15.80 61.29
CA VAL A 462 21.39 14.88 60.17
C VAL A 462 21.92 15.67 58.96
N THR A 463 23.23 15.91 58.92
CA THR A 463 23.89 16.61 57.80
C THR A 463 23.92 15.77 56.53
N VAL A 464 23.71 16.39 55.36
CA VAL A 464 23.84 15.72 54.05
C VAL A 464 24.60 16.61 53.07
N GLN A 465 25.40 16.00 52.20
CA GLN A 465 26.31 16.68 51.27
C GLN A 465 25.67 17.04 49.91
N SER A 466 24.34 16.96 49.78
CA SER A 466 23.63 17.26 48.52
C SER A 466 22.14 17.45 48.77
N MET A 467 21.55 18.45 48.10
CA MET A 467 20.11 18.75 48.18
C MET A 467 19.23 17.57 47.76
N LEU A 468 19.67 16.73 46.81
CA LEU A 468 18.93 15.53 46.43
C LEU A 468 18.86 14.50 47.57
N ARG A 469 19.94 14.35 48.34
CA ARG A 469 19.96 13.49 49.54
C ARG A 469 19.16 14.07 50.70
N ALA A 470 19.03 15.40 50.79
CA ALA A 470 18.13 16.04 51.74
C ALA A 470 16.67 15.64 51.47
N LEU A 471 16.24 15.72 50.20
CA LEU A 471 14.89 15.34 49.79
C LEU A 471 14.61 13.84 50.00
N ALA A 472 15.57 12.98 49.65
CA ALA A 472 15.44 11.54 49.87
C ALA A 472 15.33 11.16 51.36
N GLN A 473 15.89 11.96 52.28
CA GLN A 473 15.68 11.80 53.72
C GLN A 473 14.31 12.33 54.15
N LEU A 474 13.94 13.54 53.72
CA LEU A 474 12.66 14.19 54.06
C LEU A 474 11.42 13.40 53.59
N GLY A 475 11.55 12.61 52.51
CA GLY A 475 10.49 11.70 52.06
C GLY A 475 10.46 10.33 52.74
N ARG A 476 11.42 10.02 53.64
CA ARG A 476 11.55 8.71 54.31
C ARG A 476 11.40 8.76 55.83
N ASN A 477 11.76 9.89 56.45
CA ASN A 477 11.70 10.08 57.90
C ASN A 477 10.99 11.41 58.20
N ASP A 478 10.29 11.48 59.33
CA ASP A 478 9.66 12.73 59.79
C ASP A 478 10.72 13.69 60.37
N PHE A 479 10.74 14.94 59.89
CA PHE A 479 11.61 16.01 60.37
C PHE A 479 10.79 17.22 60.81
N GLU A 480 11.03 17.70 62.03
CA GLU A 480 10.31 18.87 62.60
C GLU A 480 10.76 20.22 62.04
N GLY A 481 11.90 20.28 61.36
CA GLY A 481 12.42 21.52 60.80
C GLY A 481 13.60 21.29 59.86
N VAL A 482 13.51 21.87 58.66
CA VAL A 482 14.61 21.85 57.69
C VAL A 482 15.39 23.15 57.80
N TYR A 483 16.70 23.05 57.98
CA TYR A 483 17.62 24.17 57.83
C TYR A 483 18.14 24.18 56.39
N VAL A 484 18.31 25.37 55.82
CA VAL A 484 18.92 25.57 54.49
C VAL A 484 19.74 26.84 54.59
N SER A 485 21.02 26.80 54.21
CA SER A 485 21.86 28.00 54.20
C SER A 485 21.32 29.01 53.19
N SER A 486 21.50 30.31 53.46
CA SER A 486 20.93 31.41 52.65
C SER A 486 21.30 31.32 51.17
N ASP A 487 22.45 30.72 50.89
CA ASP A 487 23.07 30.69 49.58
C ASP A 487 22.41 29.63 48.67
N HIS A 488 21.72 28.65 49.27
CA HIS A 488 20.93 27.61 48.57
C HIS A 488 19.41 27.85 48.61
N LEU A 489 18.97 29.00 49.15
CA LEU A 489 17.54 29.26 49.37
C LEU A 489 16.74 29.36 48.05
N LYS A 490 17.38 29.82 46.95
CA LYS A 490 16.76 29.85 45.61
C LYS A 490 16.50 28.45 45.05
N ASP A 491 17.45 27.54 45.24
CA ASP A 491 17.37 26.17 44.74
C ASP A 491 16.30 25.38 45.52
N ALA A 492 16.24 25.58 46.84
CA ALA A 492 15.16 25.06 47.68
C ALA A 492 13.76 25.55 47.24
N PHE A 493 13.62 26.80 46.77
CA PHE A 493 12.37 27.32 46.22
C PHE A 493 11.98 26.71 44.86
N GLN A 494 12.96 26.40 43.99
CA GLN A 494 12.71 25.65 42.75
C GLN A 494 12.25 24.21 43.06
N VAL A 495 12.93 23.54 44.00
CA VAL A 495 12.58 22.21 44.49
C VAL A 495 11.20 22.16 45.14
N GLY A 496 10.80 23.21 45.88
CA GLY A 496 9.44 23.32 46.44
C GLY A 496 8.32 23.35 45.40
N LYS A 497 8.58 23.89 44.19
CA LYS A 497 7.67 23.75 43.04
C LYS A 497 7.70 22.33 42.46
N LEU A 498 8.86 21.69 42.44
CA LEU A 498 9.05 20.34 41.94
C LEU A 498 8.30 19.30 42.80
N LEU A 499 8.24 19.49 44.13
CA LEU A 499 7.41 18.70 45.04
C LEU A 499 5.90 18.94 44.85
N GLN A 500 5.47 20.15 44.44
CA GLN A 500 4.07 20.37 44.02
C GLN A 500 3.70 19.59 42.75
N ASN A 501 4.68 19.22 41.92
CA ASN A 501 4.48 18.40 40.73
C ASN A 501 4.44 16.89 41.03
N GLU A 502 4.69 16.43 42.26
CA GLU A 502 4.65 15.00 42.58
C GLU A 502 3.26 14.39 42.31
N LYS A 503 2.19 15.16 42.57
CA LYS A 503 0.80 14.79 42.18
C LYS A 503 0.57 14.67 40.67
N ILE A 504 1.35 15.37 39.85
CA ILE A 504 1.29 15.24 38.39
C ILE A 504 1.95 13.92 37.98
N LEU A 505 3.11 13.61 38.57
CA LEU A 505 3.87 12.37 38.31
C LEU A 505 3.16 11.12 38.85
N GLU A 506 2.42 11.22 39.95
CA GLU A 506 1.52 10.16 40.45
C GLU A 506 0.31 9.93 39.54
N GLY A 507 -0.16 10.97 38.84
CA GLY A 507 -1.29 10.90 37.91
C GLY A 507 -0.93 10.44 36.49
N MET A 508 0.34 10.18 36.19
CA MET A 508 0.76 9.73 34.86
C MET A 508 0.33 8.27 34.58
N PRO A 509 -0.15 7.96 33.36
CA PRO A 509 -0.47 6.58 32.97
C PRO A 509 0.78 5.71 32.80
N ASP A 510 1.93 6.35 32.55
CA ASP A 510 3.25 5.74 32.40
C ASP A 510 3.98 5.67 33.76
N GLY A 511 4.74 4.60 33.97
CA GLY A 511 5.70 4.47 35.06
C GLY A 511 6.93 5.33 34.79
N VAL A 512 7.43 6.03 35.80
CA VAL A 512 8.63 6.86 35.69
C VAL A 512 9.60 6.50 36.81
N ALA A 513 10.87 6.29 36.45
CA ALA A 513 11.98 5.98 37.35
C ALA A 513 13.17 6.92 37.14
N LEU A 514 13.93 7.15 38.21
CA LEU A 514 15.29 7.71 38.15
C LEU A 514 16.25 6.60 38.61
N LEU A 515 17.24 6.25 37.78
CA LEU A 515 18.24 5.22 38.07
C LEU A 515 19.64 5.82 38.28
N ASP A 516 20.50 5.10 39.00
CA ASP A 516 21.96 5.29 38.95
C ASP A 516 22.61 4.49 37.80
N SER A 517 23.93 4.62 37.67
CA SER A 517 24.75 3.90 36.68
C SER A 517 24.75 2.37 36.82
N ASP A 518 24.31 1.83 37.96
CA ASP A 518 24.19 0.39 38.22
C ASP A 518 22.75 -0.12 37.96
N ASN A 519 21.91 0.73 37.37
CA ASN A 519 20.47 0.52 37.10
C ASN A 519 19.64 0.33 38.37
N THR A 520 20.10 0.86 39.52
CA THR A 520 19.36 0.85 40.79
C THR A 520 18.36 2.00 40.80
N ILE A 521 17.10 1.72 41.15
CA ILE A 521 16.06 2.75 41.21
C ILE A 521 16.28 3.65 42.43
N ILE A 522 16.64 4.92 42.19
CA ILE A 522 16.78 5.97 43.20
C ILE A 522 15.40 6.50 43.62
N TRP A 523 14.51 6.66 42.65
CA TRP A 523 13.14 7.15 42.82
C TRP A 523 12.23 6.58 41.73
N GLY A 524 10.93 6.43 42.02
CA GLY A 524 9.94 6.09 41.01
C GLY A 524 8.52 6.44 41.45
N ASN A 525 7.66 6.76 40.47
CA ASN A 525 6.27 7.18 40.70
C ASN A 525 5.36 6.03 41.14
N GLY A 526 4.14 6.36 41.60
CA GLY A 526 3.16 5.37 42.07
C GLY A 526 2.78 4.33 41.01
N ARG A 527 2.78 4.71 39.73
CA ARG A 527 2.46 3.82 38.60
C ARG A 527 3.48 2.69 38.45
N LEU A 528 4.78 3.01 38.46
CA LEU A 528 5.84 2.00 38.44
C LEU A 528 5.78 1.06 39.67
N ARG A 529 5.47 1.62 40.85
CA ARG A 529 5.30 0.81 42.08
C ARG A 529 4.14 -0.18 41.99
N SER A 530 3.03 0.21 41.36
CA SER A 530 1.89 -0.69 41.18
C SER A 530 2.18 -1.88 40.25
N TRP A 531 3.09 -1.72 39.29
CA TRP A 531 3.54 -2.83 38.41
C TRP A 531 4.58 -3.75 39.06
N ALA A 532 5.30 -3.27 40.09
CA ALA A 532 6.32 -4.04 40.80
C ALA A 532 5.78 -5.02 41.88
N ALA A 533 4.45 -5.17 41.99
CA ALA A 533 3.76 -6.15 42.84
C ALA A 533 4.30 -6.23 44.29
N ASP A 534 4.09 -5.15 45.05
CA ASP A 534 4.45 -4.98 46.47
C ASP A 534 5.96 -5.11 46.82
N ARG A 535 6.85 -5.16 45.83
CA ARG A 535 8.31 -5.09 46.05
C ARG A 535 8.74 -3.67 46.44
N GLU A 536 9.74 -3.56 47.31
CA GLU A 536 10.40 -2.28 47.58
C GLU A 536 11.17 -1.84 46.34
N VAL A 537 10.57 -0.95 45.56
CA VAL A 537 11.09 -0.52 44.24
C VAL A 537 12.36 0.29 44.38
N VAL A 538 12.43 1.18 45.37
CA VAL A 538 13.59 2.07 45.58
C VAL A 538 14.73 1.29 46.23
N GLY A 539 15.91 1.29 45.61
CA GLY A 539 17.06 0.48 46.02
C GLY A 539 17.14 -0.89 45.35
N ALA A 540 16.12 -1.29 44.57
CA ALA A 540 16.18 -2.48 43.73
C ALA A 540 16.76 -2.16 42.33
N ASN A 541 17.36 -3.15 41.69
CA ASN A 541 17.72 -3.07 40.27
C ASN A 541 16.45 -3.06 39.41
N PHE A 542 16.41 -2.20 38.38
CA PHE A 542 15.21 -1.95 37.57
C PHE A 542 14.57 -3.23 36.99
N TYR A 543 15.35 -4.08 36.34
CA TYR A 543 14.82 -5.32 35.75
C TYR A 543 14.29 -6.27 36.82
N SER A 544 14.95 -6.34 37.99
CA SER A 544 14.52 -7.17 39.12
C SER A 544 13.21 -6.66 39.74
N ALA A 545 12.99 -5.34 39.77
CA ALA A 545 11.74 -4.74 40.22
C ALA A 545 10.55 -5.13 39.33
N LEU A 546 10.76 -5.19 38.00
CA LEU A 546 9.76 -5.65 37.02
C LEU A 546 9.70 -7.18 36.82
N GLY A 547 10.30 -7.97 37.73
CA GLY A 547 10.20 -9.44 37.68
C GLY A 547 11.14 -10.14 36.69
N SER A 548 12.23 -9.48 36.29
CA SER A 548 13.21 -9.94 35.29
C SER A 548 12.59 -10.24 33.92
N PRO A 549 11.97 -9.22 33.27
CA PRO A 549 11.33 -9.40 31.98
C PRO A 549 12.35 -9.67 30.87
N GLU A 550 11.91 -10.39 29.85
CA GLU A 550 12.64 -10.67 28.61
C GLU A 550 12.71 -9.41 27.74
N ILE A 551 13.85 -9.17 27.08
CA ILE A 551 14.04 -8.01 26.19
C ILE A 551 13.77 -8.44 24.75
N LEU A 552 12.81 -7.78 24.10
CA LEU A 552 12.34 -8.05 22.74
C LEU A 552 12.68 -6.93 21.73
N GLY A 553 13.05 -5.75 22.21
CA GLY A 553 13.28 -4.57 21.37
C GLY A 553 14.65 -4.55 20.66
N PRO A 554 14.89 -3.57 19.77
CA PRO A 554 16.09 -3.49 18.94
C PRO A 554 17.38 -3.26 19.73
N ASP A 555 17.26 -2.65 20.92
CA ASP A 555 18.36 -2.48 21.86
C ASP A 555 18.21 -3.43 23.06
N TYR A 556 19.18 -4.33 23.21
CA TYR A 556 19.26 -5.30 24.30
C TYR A 556 19.90 -4.72 25.57
N CYS A 557 20.52 -3.53 25.49
CA CYS A 557 21.25 -2.86 26.57
C CYS A 557 20.87 -1.36 26.69
N PRO A 558 19.57 -0.99 26.71
CA PRO A 558 19.11 0.40 26.54
C PRO A 558 19.71 1.39 27.54
N PHE A 559 19.94 0.96 28.78
CA PHE A 559 20.52 1.82 29.81
C PHE A 559 22.01 2.10 29.59
N HIS A 560 22.76 1.14 29.03
CA HIS A 560 24.14 1.37 28.65
C HIS A 560 24.23 2.27 27.42
N THR A 561 23.39 2.00 26.41
CA THR A 561 23.28 2.84 25.21
C THR A 561 22.97 4.28 25.60
N ALA A 562 21.91 4.52 26.38
CA ALA A 562 21.50 5.85 26.84
C ALA A 562 22.56 6.61 27.66
N LEU A 563 23.43 5.91 28.42
CA LEU A 563 24.58 6.52 29.11
C LEU A 563 25.75 6.86 28.16
N SER A 564 25.84 6.19 27.00
CA SER A 564 26.88 6.41 25.98
C SER A 564 26.47 7.41 24.89
N SER A 565 25.18 7.49 24.57
CA SER A 565 24.61 8.42 23.59
C SER A 565 24.31 9.77 24.25
N ASN A 566 25.24 10.72 24.11
CA ASN A 566 25.13 12.06 24.71
C ASN A 566 23.90 12.90 24.28
N SER A 567 23.04 12.45 23.38
CA SER A 567 21.87 13.20 22.87
C SER A 567 20.61 12.38 22.57
N ASN A 568 20.71 11.09 22.29
CA ASN A 568 19.57 10.27 21.83
C ASN A 568 19.23 9.21 22.89
N GLY A 569 18.02 9.29 23.46
CA GLY A 569 17.52 8.27 24.40
C GLY A 569 17.31 6.91 23.73
N ALA A 570 17.50 5.83 24.47
CA ALA A 570 17.36 4.46 23.98
C ALA A 570 15.98 3.88 24.29
N SER A 571 15.38 3.16 23.33
CA SER A 571 14.08 2.52 23.47
C SER A 571 14.19 1.00 23.33
N THR A 572 13.49 0.25 24.18
CA THR A 572 13.32 -1.20 24.02
C THR A 572 11.91 -1.65 24.39
N LEU A 573 11.58 -2.89 24.05
CA LEU A 573 10.35 -3.57 24.45
C LEU A 573 10.70 -4.69 25.43
N LEU A 574 9.98 -4.77 26.54
CA LEU A 574 10.12 -5.81 27.56
C LEU A 574 8.87 -6.69 27.61
N ARG A 575 9.04 -8.01 27.75
CA ARG A 575 7.95 -8.96 28.02
C ARG A 575 8.08 -9.55 29.42
N SER A 576 7.08 -9.34 30.25
CA SER A 576 6.99 -9.91 31.59
C SER A 576 6.54 -11.38 31.54
N HIS A 577 6.92 -12.16 32.55
CA HIS A 577 6.49 -13.55 32.71
C HIS A 577 4.97 -13.75 32.84
N ASP A 578 4.21 -12.71 33.20
CA ASP A 578 2.74 -12.71 33.22
C ASP A 578 2.10 -12.35 31.85
N GLY A 579 2.90 -12.25 30.78
CA GLY A 579 2.43 -12.01 29.42
C GLY A 579 2.23 -10.53 29.06
N LYS A 580 2.56 -9.59 29.95
CA LYS A 580 2.49 -8.16 29.67
C LYS A 580 3.67 -7.66 28.85
N TYR A 581 3.43 -6.62 28.05
CA TYR A 581 4.43 -5.92 27.26
C TYR A 581 4.61 -4.50 27.77
N TYR A 582 5.87 -4.13 28.05
CA TYR A 582 6.25 -2.81 28.52
C TYR A 582 7.22 -2.15 27.54
N GLN A 583 6.83 -1.02 26.95
CA GLN A 583 7.74 -0.17 26.20
C GLN A 583 8.56 0.66 27.19
N VAL A 584 9.88 0.62 27.09
CA VAL A 584 10.79 1.33 27.99
C VAL A 584 11.66 2.29 27.18
N HIS A 585 11.67 3.56 27.59
CA HIS A 585 12.54 4.58 27.03
C HIS A 585 13.43 5.18 28.12
N ALA A 586 14.73 5.29 27.85
CA ALA A 586 15.75 5.71 28.81
C ALA A 586 16.62 6.83 28.25
N THR A 587 16.82 7.89 29.05
CA THR A 587 17.61 9.07 28.66
C THR A 587 18.54 9.46 29.79
N ALA A 588 19.81 9.73 29.47
CA ALA A 588 20.79 10.22 30.42
C ALA A 588 20.48 11.66 30.90
N VAL A 589 20.63 11.87 32.20
CA VAL A 589 20.59 13.21 32.79
C VAL A 589 21.96 13.85 32.58
N GLN A 590 22.03 14.85 31.71
CA GLN A 590 23.25 15.64 31.52
C GLN A 590 23.52 16.53 32.75
N GLU A 591 24.73 16.41 33.31
CA GLU A 591 25.25 17.31 34.34
C GLU A 591 26.34 18.21 33.71
N PRO A 592 26.36 19.54 33.96
CA PRO A 592 27.45 20.39 33.51
C PRO A 592 28.80 19.88 34.05
N ASP A 593 29.80 19.79 33.18
CA ASP A 593 31.18 19.39 33.47
C ASP A 593 31.42 17.96 34.02
N ASN A 594 30.45 17.04 33.94
CA ASN A 594 30.59 15.64 34.38
C ASN A 594 29.95 14.66 33.36
N PRO A 595 30.48 13.42 33.19
CA PRO A 595 29.76 12.39 32.44
C PRO A 595 28.44 12.03 33.16
N PRO A 596 27.37 11.70 32.42
CA PRO A 596 26.07 11.38 33.01
C PRO A 596 26.17 10.17 33.96
N ARG A 597 25.62 10.31 35.17
CA ARG A 597 25.62 9.25 36.21
C ARG A 597 24.23 8.73 36.54
N HIS A 598 23.20 9.32 35.93
CA HIS A 598 21.80 9.09 36.24
C HIS A 598 20.99 8.95 34.95
N LEU A 599 19.99 8.07 34.97
CA LEU A 599 19.06 7.84 33.87
C LEU A 599 17.64 8.19 34.31
N ILE A 600 16.88 8.89 33.47
CA ILE A 600 15.43 8.95 33.57
C ILE A 600 14.87 7.85 32.67
N VAL A 601 14.01 7.01 33.22
CA VAL A 601 13.39 5.89 32.51
C VAL A 601 11.88 6.03 32.57
N THR A 602 11.23 5.96 31.43
CA THR A 602 9.77 5.88 31.30
C THR A 602 9.37 4.48 30.85
N VAL A 603 8.23 4.01 31.36
CA VAL A 603 7.71 2.65 31.16
C VAL A 603 6.23 2.76 30.82
N ARG A 604 5.81 2.30 29.65
CA ARG A 604 4.42 2.26 29.21
C ARG A 604 3.95 0.82 29.09
N ASP A 605 2.78 0.51 29.64
CA ASP A 605 2.10 -0.77 29.39
C ASP A 605 1.48 -0.72 27.99
N VAL A 606 2.07 -1.46 27.05
CA VAL A 606 1.64 -1.57 25.65
C VAL A 606 1.03 -2.94 25.36
N THR A 607 0.59 -3.67 26.40
CA THR A 607 0.07 -5.04 26.27
C THR A 607 -1.11 -5.13 25.32
N GLY A 608 -2.05 -4.16 25.38
CA GLY A 608 -3.19 -4.10 24.47
C GLY A 608 -2.77 -3.87 23.01
N GLU A 609 -1.89 -2.90 22.77
CA GLU A 609 -1.37 -2.55 21.46
C GLU A 609 -0.60 -3.72 20.82
N MET A 610 0.26 -4.37 21.60
CA MET A 610 1.04 -5.54 21.15
C MET A 610 0.16 -6.75 20.82
N LEU A 611 -0.85 -7.05 21.64
CA LEU A 611 -1.80 -8.14 21.36
C LEU A 611 -2.67 -7.84 20.13
N GLN A 612 -3.06 -6.58 19.94
CA GLN A 612 -3.78 -6.12 18.74
C GLN A 612 -2.91 -6.23 17.48
N GLN A 613 -1.64 -5.80 17.54
CA GLN A 613 -0.69 -5.96 16.44
C GLN A 613 -0.41 -7.44 16.11
N GLN A 614 -0.25 -8.30 17.12
CA GLN A 614 -0.07 -9.74 16.91
C GLN A 614 -1.28 -10.40 16.23
N LYS A 615 -2.51 -10.01 16.61
CA LYS A 615 -3.73 -10.44 15.91
C LYS A 615 -3.76 -9.95 14.46
N LEU A 616 -3.48 -8.67 14.21
CA LEU A 616 -3.46 -8.10 12.87
C LEU A 616 -2.43 -8.78 11.97
N ALA A 617 -1.23 -9.06 12.49
CA ALA A 617 -0.18 -9.78 11.75
C ALA A 617 -0.60 -11.22 11.41
N ALA A 618 -1.27 -11.94 12.34
CA ALA A 618 -1.78 -13.28 12.09
C ALA A 618 -2.93 -13.30 11.06
N ILE A 619 -3.79 -12.28 11.05
CA ILE A 619 -4.87 -12.11 10.06
C ILE A 619 -4.31 -11.81 8.68
N HIS A 620 -3.35 -10.88 8.56
CA HIS A 620 -2.70 -10.55 7.28
C HIS A 620 -1.89 -11.74 6.76
N GLN A 621 -1.26 -12.54 7.62
CA GLN A 621 -0.61 -13.79 7.20
C GLN A 621 -1.64 -14.81 6.69
N ALA A 622 -2.77 -15.00 7.38
CA ALA A 622 -3.85 -15.87 6.89
C ALA A 622 -4.45 -15.39 5.56
N GLY A 623 -4.58 -14.08 5.37
CA GLY A 623 -4.99 -13.47 4.09
C GLY A 623 -3.97 -13.72 2.96
N ALA A 624 -2.67 -13.64 3.27
CA ALA A 624 -1.60 -13.98 2.33
C ALA A 624 -1.57 -15.47 2.01
N ASP A 625 -1.72 -16.36 3.00
CA ASP A 625 -1.77 -17.82 2.82
C ASP A 625 -3.00 -18.26 1.99
N LEU A 626 -4.11 -17.52 2.07
CA LEU A 626 -5.29 -17.68 1.22
C LEU A 626 -5.05 -17.23 -0.24
N ALA A 627 -4.09 -16.33 -0.48
CA ALA A 627 -3.76 -15.77 -1.79
C ALA A 627 -2.58 -16.48 -2.48
N ASP A 628 -1.63 -17.05 -1.72
CA ASP A 628 -0.42 -17.74 -2.22
C ASP A 628 -0.68 -19.20 -2.67
N ILE A 629 -1.88 -19.49 -3.19
CA ILE A 629 -2.18 -20.79 -3.79
C ILE A 629 -1.56 -20.82 -5.19
N LYS A 630 -0.54 -21.65 -5.37
CA LYS A 630 0.29 -21.67 -6.58
C LYS A 630 -0.53 -21.99 -7.85
N PRO A 631 -0.34 -21.27 -8.96
CA PRO A 631 -1.07 -21.52 -10.21
C PRO A 631 -0.97 -22.97 -10.72
N ASP A 632 0.17 -23.63 -10.50
CA ASP A 632 0.42 -25.02 -10.90
C ASP A 632 -0.44 -26.05 -10.13
N GLU A 633 -0.77 -25.75 -8.88
CA GLU A 633 -1.63 -26.59 -8.02
C GLU A 633 -3.10 -26.38 -8.40
N LEU A 634 -3.52 -25.11 -8.54
CA LEU A 634 -4.86 -24.75 -9.02
C LEU A 634 -5.13 -25.34 -10.42
N GLY A 635 -4.14 -25.32 -11.32
CA GLY A 635 -4.27 -25.72 -12.72
C GLY A 635 -4.79 -27.16 -12.93
N GLN A 636 -4.54 -28.06 -11.97
CA GLN A 636 -4.94 -29.46 -12.00
C GLN A 636 -6.29 -29.72 -11.29
N MET A 637 -6.74 -28.82 -10.44
CA MET A 637 -7.99 -28.92 -9.67
C MET A 637 -9.20 -28.46 -10.49
N THR A 638 -10.34 -29.15 -10.31
CA THR A 638 -11.67 -28.71 -10.77
C THR A 638 -12.13 -27.43 -10.05
N VAL A 639 -13.13 -26.75 -10.59
CA VAL A 639 -13.67 -25.52 -9.98
C VAL A 639 -14.25 -25.81 -8.59
N GLU A 640 -14.94 -26.94 -8.46
CA GLU A 640 -15.51 -27.41 -7.19
C GLU A 640 -14.42 -27.68 -6.13
N GLU A 641 -13.33 -28.37 -6.49
CA GLU A 641 -12.23 -28.66 -5.56
C GLU A 641 -11.53 -27.39 -5.04
N ARG A 642 -11.40 -26.35 -5.89
CA ARG A 642 -10.82 -25.05 -5.49
C ARG A 642 -11.72 -24.31 -4.51
N ILE A 643 -13.04 -24.33 -4.74
CA ILE A 643 -14.04 -23.72 -3.86
C ILE A 643 -14.05 -24.41 -2.49
N GLU A 644 -13.97 -25.75 -2.45
CA GLU A 644 -13.90 -26.49 -1.19
C GLU A 644 -12.59 -26.25 -0.41
N LEU A 645 -11.45 -26.12 -1.10
CA LEU A 645 -10.18 -25.72 -0.48
C LEU A 645 -10.29 -24.33 0.18
N LEU A 646 -10.84 -23.34 -0.54
CA LEU A 646 -11.01 -21.99 -0.02
C LEU A 646 -11.94 -21.99 1.22
N LYS A 647 -13.09 -22.67 1.15
CA LYS A 647 -14.01 -22.81 2.29
C LYS A 647 -13.32 -23.41 3.52
N SER A 648 -12.53 -24.46 3.33
CA SER A 648 -11.80 -25.13 4.42
C SER A 648 -10.82 -24.16 5.10
N ASN A 649 -10.07 -23.38 4.33
CA ASN A 649 -9.11 -22.43 4.86
C ASN A 649 -9.80 -21.27 5.60
N ILE A 650 -10.88 -20.70 5.02
CA ILE A 650 -11.69 -19.66 5.68
C ILE A 650 -12.21 -20.16 7.03
N LEU A 651 -12.75 -21.38 7.10
CA LEU A 651 -13.29 -21.95 8.35
C LEU A 651 -12.20 -22.15 9.40
N HIS A 652 -11.02 -22.65 9.01
CA HIS A 652 -9.87 -22.83 9.90
C HIS A 652 -9.45 -21.50 10.53
N HIS A 653 -9.17 -20.48 9.71
CA HIS A 653 -8.74 -19.17 10.21
C HIS A 653 -9.82 -18.45 11.03
N THR A 654 -11.08 -18.48 10.58
CA THR A 654 -12.19 -17.82 11.28
C THR A 654 -12.45 -18.44 12.67
N LYS A 655 -12.26 -19.77 12.80
CA LYS A 655 -12.45 -20.48 14.05
C LYS A 655 -11.25 -20.38 14.99
N ASP A 656 -10.03 -20.47 14.47
CA ASP A 656 -8.83 -20.57 15.30
C ASP A 656 -8.18 -19.19 15.61
N LEU A 657 -8.35 -18.17 14.76
CA LEU A 657 -7.85 -16.81 15.00
C LEU A 657 -8.91 -15.87 15.61
N LEU A 658 -10.15 -15.96 15.14
CA LEU A 658 -11.25 -15.06 15.55
C LEU A 658 -12.20 -15.69 16.57
N ASN A 659 -12.14 -17.01 16.78
CA ASN A 659 -13.01 -17.76 17.72
C ASN A 659 -14.52 -17.59 17.42
N TYR A 660 -14.89 -17.40 16.14
CA TYR A 660 -16.28 -17.32 15.73
C TYR A 660 -16.83 -18.73 15.42
N GLY A 661 -17.93 -19.09 16.10
CA GLY A 661 -18.57 -20.41 15.97
C GLY A 661 -19.68 -20.49 14.92
N VAL A 662 -20.09 -19.36 14.35
CA VAL A 662 -21.12 -19.24 13.31
C VAL A 662 -20.61 -18.27 12.25
N VAL A 663 -20.65 -18.67 10.98
CA VAL A 663 -20.14 -17.91 9.84
C VAL A 663 -21.04 -18.10 8.62
N GLU A 664 -21.42 -17.01 7.95
CA GLU A 664 -22.08 -17.01 6.65
C GLU A 664 -21.33 -16.11 5.67
N ILE A 665 -21.15 -16.57 4.42
CA ILE A 665 -20.63 -15.76 3.32
C ILE A 665 -21.63 -15.85 2.17
N ARG A 666 -22.03 -14.68 1.65
CA ARG A 666 -22.88 -14.58 0.46
C ARG A 666 -22.26 -13.66 -0.57
N LEU A 667 -22.15 -14.12 -1.81
CA LEU A 667 -21.71 -13.33 -2.95
C LEU A 667 -22.90 -12.58 -3.54
N LEU A 668 -22.65 -11.35 -4.02
CA LEU A 668 -23.66 -10.52 -4.65
C LEU A 668 -23.65 -10.75 -6.17
N ASP A 669 -24.77 -11.21 -6.71
CA ASP A 669 -25.06 -11.08 -8.15
C ASP A 669 -25.35 -9.60 -8.44
N PRO A 670 -24.48 -8.89 -9.18
CA PRO A 670 -24.61 -7.45 -9.41
C PRO A 670 -25.80 -7.10 -10.34
N GLU A 671 -26.35 -8.07 -11.07
CA GLU A 671 -27.47 -7.83 -11.99
C GLU A 671 -28.83 -8.09 -11.36
N THR A 672 -28.98 -9.21 -10.65
CA THR A 672 -30.24 -9.52 -9.96
C THR A 672 -30.32 -8.89 -8.57
N GLY A 673 -29.18 -8.42 -8.05
CA GLY A 673 -29.01 -7.96 -6.68
C GLY A 673 -29.16 -9.09 -5.65
N ARG A 674 -29.15 -10.37 -6.07
CA ARG A 674 -29.37 -11.53 -5.19
C ARG A 674 -28.09 -11.90 -4.45
N LEU A 675 -28.23 -12.34 -3.20
CA LEU A 675 -27.14 -12.79 -2.34
C LEU A 675 -27.10 -14.32 -2.26
N ASP A 676 -26.21 -14.91 -3.05
CA ASP A 676 -26.03 -16.36 -3.16
C ASP A 676 -25.06 -16.90 -2.11
N SER A 677 -25.48 -17.95 -1.40
CA SER A 677 -24.69 -18.54 -0.31
C SER A 677 -23.46 -19.29 -0.84
N LEU A 678 -22.27 -18.81 -0.46
CA LEU A 678 -21.00 -19.48 -0.70
C LEU A 678 -20.64 -20.40 0.48
N LEU A 679 -20.79 -19.91 1.71
CA LEU A 679 -20.47 -20.63 2.95
C LEU A 679 -21.55 -20.37 4.00
N ALA A 680 -21.94 -21.40 4.75
CA ALA A 680 -22.86 -21.29 5.88
C ALA A 680 -22.54 -22.39 6.91
N GLU A 681 -21.87 -22.02 8.00
CA GLU A 681 -21.47 -22.91 9.09
C GLU A 681 -22.10 -22.41 10.40
N GLY A 682 -22.77 -23.30 11.14
CA GLY A 682 -23.52 -22.93 12.36
C GLY A 682 -24.85 -22.18 12.13
N ILE A 683 -25.09 -21.71 10.90
CA ILE A 683 -26.36 -21.17 10.42
C ILE A 683 -27.40 -22.29 10.25
N GLN A 684 -28.67 -22.00 10.49
CA GLN A 684 -29.76 -22.95 10.32
C GLN A 684 -30.13 -23.17 8.82
N ASP A 685 -30.59 -24.37 8.48
CA ASP A 685 -30.82 -24.86 7.09
C ASP A 685 -31.84 -24.03 6.28
N GLU A 686 -32.85 -23.46 6.95
CA GLU A 686 -33.90 -22.61 6.38
C GLU A 686 -33.47 -21.13 6.24
N ALA A 687 -32.53 -20.67 7.06
CA ALA A 687 -31.88 -19.37 6.96
C ALA A 687 -30.83 -19.36 5.83
N ALA A 688 -29.96 -20.38 5.77
CA ALA A 688 -28.98 -20.54 4.70
C ALA A 688 -29.64 -20.56 3.30
N ARG A 689 -30.82 -21.21 3.17
CA ARG A 689 -31.61 -21.28 1.92
C ARG A 689 -32.54 -20.08 1.68
N ARG A 690 -32.53 -19.07 2.55
CA ARG A 690 -33.37 -17.87 2.40
C ARG A 690 -32.87 -17.05 1.22
N GLU A 691 -33.76 -16.73 0.28
CA GLU A 691 -33.46 -15.76 -0.79
C GLU A 691 -33.36 -14.37 -0.18
N LEU A 692 -32.20 -13.73 -0.36
CA LEU A 692 -31.91 -12.37 0.11
C LEU A 692 -31.41 -11.53 -1.07
N TYR A 693 -31.67 -10.23 -1.01
CA TYR A 693 -31.23 -9.25 -2.00
C TYR A 693 -30.53 -8.07 -1.34
N ALA A 694 -29.63 -7.41 -2.07
CA ALA A 694 -28.99 -6.15 -1.71
C ALA A 694 -29.99 -4.98 -1.71
N LEU A 695 -30.89 -4.98 -0.73
CA LEU A 695 -31.90 -3.95 -0.52
C LEU A 695 -31.84 -3.43 0.93
N PRO A 696 -31.86 -2.09 1.17
CA PRO A 696 -31.74 -1.52 2.51
C PRO A 696 -32.88 -1.83 3.50
N GLN A 697 -33.92 -2.57 3.06
CA GLN A 697 -35.09 -2.90 3.87
C GLN A 697 -35.58 -4.31 3.53
N ARG A 698 -36.13 -5.00 4.54
CA ARG A 698 -36.78 -6.32 4.45
C ARG A 698 -35.91 -7.49 3.96
N ASN A 699 -34.59 -7.34 3.92
CA ASN A 699 -33.65 -8.36 3.45
C ASN A 699 -32.57 -8.71 4.51
N GLY A 700 -32.90 -8.52 5.79
CA GLY A 700 -31.98 -8.75 6.90
C GLY A 700 -30.85 -7.71 6.99
N VAL A 701 -29.98 -7.88 7.98
CA VAL A 701 -28.72 -7.13 8.08
C VAL A 701 -27.84 -7.40 6.85
N THR A 702 -27.75 -8.65 6.40
CA THR A 702 -26.99 -9.07 5.20
C THR A 702 -27.40 -8.28 3.95
N GLY A 703 -28.70 -8.14 3.67
CA GLY A 703 -29.19 -7.34 2.54
C GLY A 703 -28.94 -5.84 2.69
N PHE A 704 -28.99 -5.30 3.92
CA PHE A 704 -28.66 -3.91 4.21
C PHE A 704 -27.17 -3.60 3.97
N VAL A 705 -26.27 -4.45 4.46
CA VAL A 705 -24.82 -4.29 4.29
C VAL A 705 -24.45 -4.37 2.81
N ALA A 706 -24.98 -5.36 2.09
CA ALA A 706 -24.79 -5.50 0.65
C ALA A 706 -25.27 -4.26 -0.15
N ALA A 707 -26.42 -3.69 0.22
CA ALA A 707 -27.01 -2.54 -0.47
C ALA A 707 -26.29 -1.20 -0.20
N THR A 708 -25.58 -1.09 0.92
CA THR A 708 -25.05 0.20 1.39
C THR A 708 -23.53 0.25 1.42
N GLY A 709 -22.85 -0.88 1.33
CA GLY A 709 -21.39 -0.98 1.54
C GLY A 709 -20.96 -0.58 2.95
N LYS A 710 -21.89 -0.59 3.93
CA LYS A 710 -21.62 -0.21 5.31
C LYS A 710 -21.80 -1.41 6.23
N SER A 711 -20.75 -1.72 6.97
CA SER A 711 -20.76 -2.72 8.03
C SER A 711 -21.79 -2.44 9.11
N TYR A 712 -22.23 -3.50 9.78
CA TYR A 712 -23.29 -3.45 10.77
C TYR A 712 -22.95 -4.32 11.99
N LEU A 713 -22.88 -3.69 13.16
CA LEU A 713 -22.66 -4.32 14.45
C LEU A 713 -24.00 -4.35 15.22
N CYS A 714 -24.58 -5.54 15.35
CA CYS A 714 -25.82 -5.79 16.09
C CYS A 714 -25.49 -6.32 17.49
N GLU A 715 -25.50 -5.43 18.49
CA GLU A 715 -25.22 -5.77 19.90
C GLU A 715 -26.27 -6.69 20.54
N ASP A 716 -27.55 -6.52 20.19
CA ASP A 716 -28.68 -7.33 20.67
C ASP A 716 -29.69 -7.58 19.53
N THR A 717 -29.70 -8.81 19.01
CA THR A 717 -30.58 -9.23 17.90
C THR A 717 -32.06 -9.24 18.26
N THR A 718 -32.40 -9.23 19.56
CA THR A 718 -33.80 -9.35 20.00
C THR A 718 -34.55 -8.02 19.97
N GLU A 719 -33.82 -6.90 19.94
CA GLU A 719 -34.36 -5.54 19.81
C GLU A 719 -34.16 -4.94 18.40
N ASP A 720 -33.41 -5.63 17.53
CA ASP A 720 -33.01 -5.12 16.21
C ASP A 720 -34.08 -5.39 15.12
N PRO A 721 -34.64 -4.35 14.46
CA PRO A 721 -35.67 -4.50 13.44
C PRO A 721 -35.15 -4.92 12.05
N LEU A 722 -33.83 -4.92 11.84
CA LEU A 722 -33.17 -5.40 10.61
C LEU A 722 -32.64 -6.83 10.77
N TYR A 723 -32.47 -7.34 11.98
CA TYR A 723 -32.00 -8.71 12.18
C TYR A 723 -33.04 -9.76 11.77
N PHE A 724 -32.58 -10.79 11.06
CA PHE A 724 -33.33 -12.00 10.74
C PHE A 724 -32.55 -13.20 11.30
N GLU A 725 -33.22 -14.10 12.03
CA GLU A 725 -32.56 -15.26 12.65
C GLU A 725 -31.79 -16.10 11.61
N GLY A 726 -30.49 -16.26 11.89
CA GLY A 726 -29.50 -17.02 11.13
C GLY A 726 -29.09 -18.28 11.88
N ALA A 727 -28.46 -18.13 13.05
CA ALA A 727 -28.23 -19.22 14.00
C ALA A 727 -29.27 -19.27 15.12
N ALA A 728 -29.59 -20.49 15.56
CA ALA A 728 -30.64 -20.75 16.54
C ALA A 728 -30.37 -20.05 17.89
N GLY A 729 -31.19 -19.06 18.24
CA GLY A 729 -31.02 -18.28 19.48
C GLY A 729 -29.77 -17.38 19.49
N ALA A 730 -29.30 -16.93 18.32
CA ALA A 730 -28.33 -15.86 18.21
C ALA A 730 -28.82 -14.58 18.92
N LYS A 731 -27.90 -13.91 19.63
CA LYS A 731 -28.13 -12.70 20.43
C LYS A 731 -27.27 -11.51 20.03
N SER A 732 -26.18 -11.71 19.29
CA SER A 732 -25.46 -10.63 18.61
C SER A 732 -25.00 -11.09 17.23
N SER A 733 -24.85 -10.15 16.31
CA SER A 733 -24.39 -10.39 14.93
C SER A 733 -23.45 -9.27 14.50
N LEU A 734 -22.46 -9.61 13.69
CA LEU A 734 -21.55 -8.67 13.04
C LEU A 734 -21.48 -9.02 11.56
N THR A 735 -21.88 -8.08 10.70
CA THR A 735 -21.89 -8.27 9.25
C THR A 735 -21.09 -7.17 8.57
N VAL A 736 -20.17 -7.54 7.68
CA VAL A 736 -19.32 -6.61 6.91
C VAL A 736 -19.43 -6.90 5.40
N PRO A 737 -19.20 -5.90 4.54
CA PRO A 737 -19.21 -6.09 3.08
C PRO A 737 -17.87 -6.69 2.60
N LEU A 738 -17.94 -7.61 1.63
CA LEU A 738 -16.78 -7.97 0.82
C LEU A 738 -16.63 -6.88 -0.25
N ILE A 739 -15.56 -6.08 -0.17
CA ILE A 739 -15.32 -4.96 -1.09
C ILE A 739 -14.08 -5.25 -1.95
N LEU A 740 -14.23 -5.09 -3.26
CA LEU A 740 -13.17 -5.20 -4.25
C LEU A 740 -13.23 -3.99 -5.19
N HIS A 741 -12.12 -3.26 -5.36
CA HIS A 741 -12.06 -2.04 -6.20
C HIS A 741 -13.19 -1.03 -5.92
N ASP A 742 -13.51 -0.82 -4.63
CA ASP A 742 -14.61 0.02 -4.13
C ASP A 742 -16.05 -0.43 -4.48
N GLU A 743 -16.22 -1.61 -5.09
CA GLU A 743 -17.52 -2.26 -5.32
C GLU A 743 -17.79 -3.38 -4.30
N VAL A 744 -19.06 -3.53 -3.88
CA VAL A 744 -19.48 -4.61 -2.96
C VAL A 744 -19.73 -5.87 -3.77
N ILE A 745 -18.88 -6.90 -3.61
CA ILE A 745 -19.01 -8.19 -4.29
C ILE A 745 -19.72 -9.25 -3.42
N GLY A 746 -20.06 -8.91 -2.17
CA GLY A 746 -20.73 -9.83 -1.25
C GLY A 746 -20.74 -9.34 0.20
N THR A 747 -20.99 -10.26 1.11
CA THR A 747 -21.09 -10.02 2.56
C THR A 747 -20.54 -11.19 3.37
N PHE A 748 -20.01 -10.88 4.53
CA PHE A 748 -19.52 -11.83 5.53
C PHE A 748 -20.25 -11.54 6.86
N ASN A 749 -20.95 -12.53 7.41
CA ASN A 749 -21.72 -12.43 8.64
C ASN A 749 -21.21 -13.43 9.68
N VAL A 750 -21.12 -13.00 10.93
CA VAL A 750 -20.82 -13.87 12.09
C VAL A 750 -21.82 -13.60 13.21
N GLU A 751 -22.17 -14.65 13.95
CA GLU A 751 -23.20 -14.59 14.99
C GLU A 751 -22.75 -15.26 16.30
N SER A 752 -23.32 -14.81 17.41
CA SER A 752 -23.08 -15.39 18.74
C SER A 752 -24.39 -15.56 19.50
N THR A 753 -24.46 -16.56 20.38
CA THR A 753 -25.60 -16.79 21.28
C THR A 753 -25.51 -15.99 22.60
N GLU A 754 -24.43 -15.23 22.78
CA GLU A 754 -24.23 -14.27 23.86
C GLU A 754 -24.52 -12.84 23.37
N PRO A 755 -25.23 -12.00 24.15
CA PRO A 755 -25.48 -10.61 23.77
C PRO A 755 -24.20 -9.78 23.94
N ARG A 756 -23.97 -8.80 23.05
CA ARG A 756 -22.73 -7.99 23.01
C ARG A 756 -21.43 -8.80 22.92
N ALA A 757 -21.43 -9.92 22.20
CA ALA A 757 -20.21 -10.72 22.01
C ALA A 757 -19.17 -10.04 21.11
N PHE A 758 -19.59 -9.07 20.28
CA PHE A 758 -18.75 -8.33 19.33
C PHE A 758 -18.64 -6.85 19.71
N ASN A 759 -17.50 -6.23 19.40
CA ASN A 759 -17.25 -4.80 19.61
C ASN A 759 -16.60 -4.13 18.39
N GLU A 760 -16.36 -2.82 18.45
CA GLU A 760 -15.74 -2.00 17.39
C GLU A 760 -14.36 -2.51 16.90
N SER A 761 -13.56 -3.16 17.77
CA SER A 761 -12.30 -3.79 17.33
C SER A 761 -12.56 -5.06 16.54
N ASP A 762 -13.56 -5.86 16.91
CA ASP A 762 -13.95 -7.07 16.17
C ASP A 762 -14.49 -6.72 14.77
N LEU A 763 -15.22 -5.60 14.67
CA LEU A 763 -15.63 -4.99 13.41
C LEU A 763 -14.41 -4.65 12.53
N GLN A 764 -13.45 -3.88 13.06
CA GLN A 764 -12.23 -3.51 12.32
C GLN A 764 -11.41 -4.74 11.89
N PHE A 765 -11.28 -5.76 12.74
CA PHE A 765 -10.59 -7.01 12.39
C PHE A 765 -11.30 -7.76 11.25
N LEU A 766 -12.63 -7.81 11.28
CA LEU A 766 -13.39 -8.52 10.26
C LEU A 766 -13.36 -7.79 8.92
N GLU A 767 -13.47 -6.45 8.92
CA GLU A 767 -13.33 -5.62 7.72
C GLU A 767 -11.98 -5.86 7.01
N ILE A 768 -10.88 -5.88 7.77
CA ILE A 768 -9.52 -6.16 7.24
C ILE A 768 -9.47 -7.56 6.62
N PHE A 769 -9.89 -8.59 7.36
CA PHE A 769 -9.91 -9.97 6.85
C PHE A 769 -10.75 -10.11 5.57
N THR A 770 -11.88 -9.41 5.49
CA THR A 770 -12.76 -9.47 4.32
C THR A 770 -12.23 -8.76 3.09
N ARG A 771 -11.31 -7.80 3.24
CA ARG A 771 -10.60 -7.19 2.09
C ARG A 771 -9.68 -8.22 1.42
N ASP A 772 -8.87 -8.93 2.20
CA ASP A 772 -7.94 -9.94 1.66
C ASP A 772 -8.72 -11.12 1.06
N LEU A 773 -9.80 -11.54 1.71
CA LEU A 773 -10.71 -12.55 1.20
C LEU A 773 -11.40 -12.14 -0.11
N ALA A 774 -11.82 -10.89 -0.26
CA ALA A 774 -12.40 -10.39 -1.51
C ALA A 774 -11.40 -10.48 -2.68
N VAL A 775 -10.12 -10.19 -2.44
CA VAL A 775 -9.04 -10.35 -3.44
C VAL A 775 -8.84 -11.83 -3.80
N ALA A 776 -8.79 -12.74 -2.82
CA ALA A 776 -8.63 -14.17 -3.07
C ALA A 776 -9.80 -14.76 -3.88
N LEU A 777 -11.05 -14.38 -3.56
CA LEU A 777 -12.26 -14.76 -4.31
C LEU A 777 -12.18 -14.30 -5.78
N ASN A 778 -11.85 -13.02 -6.00
CA ASN A 778 -11.71 -12.46 -7.34
C ASN A 778 -10.58 -13.13 -8.15
N THR A 779 -9.44 -13.45 -7.54
CA THR A 779 -8.35 -14.18 -8.22
C THR A 779 -8.81 -15.56 -8.71
N LEU A 780 -9.61 -16.28 -7.92
CA LEU A 780 -10.18 -17.56 -8.33
C LEU A 780 -11.18 -17.41 -9.49
N GLU A 781 -12.02 -16.38 -9.48
CA GLU A 781 -12.93 -16.08 -10.59
C GLU A 781 -12.19 -15.67 -11.88
N LEU A 782 -11.17 -14.83 -11.77
CA LEU A 782 -10.33 -14.41 -12.91
C LEU A 782 -9.62 -15.61 -13.56
N LEU A 783 -9.06 -16.53 -12.78
CA LEU A 783 -8.42 -17.76 -13.29
C LEU A 783 -9.42 -18.73 -13.96
N VAL A 784 -10.71 -18.66 -13.60
CA VAL A 784 -11.78 -19.39 -14.29
C VAL A 784 -12.18 -18.67 -15.59
N ALA A 785 -12.26 -17.34 -15.58
CA ALA A 785 -12.58 -16.52 -16.74
C ALA A 785 -11.48 -16.57 -17.82
N GLU A 786 -10.20 -16.51 -17.44
CA GLU A 786 -9.05 -16.59 -18.34
C GLU A 786 -9.08 -17.89 -19.17
N LYS A 787 -9.29 -19.03 -18.50
CA LYS A 787 -9.34 -20.36 -19.14
C LYS A 787 -10.57 -20.53 -20.06
N ALA A 788 -11.65 -19.77 -19.83
CA ALA A 788 -12.78 -19.68 -20.75
C ALA A 788 -12.51 -18.74 -21.93
N SER A 789 -11.76 -17.63 -21.71
CA SER A 789 -11.38 -16.67 -22.74
C SER A 789 -10.49 -17.30 -23.82
N THR A 790 -9.46 -18.07 -23.45
CA THR A 790 -8.55 -18.71 -24.42
C THR A 790 -9.27 -19.63 -25.42
N ALA A 791 -10.34 -20.29 -24.97
CA ALA A 791 -11.18 -21.14 -25.81
C ALA A 791 -12.10 -20.32 -26.74
N ALA A 792 -12.57 -19.15 -26.30
CA ALA A 792 -13.36 -18.24 -27.12
C ALA A 792 -12.51 -17.48 -28.16
N GLU A 793 -11.34 -16.97 -27.75
CA GLU A 793 -10.36 -16.29 -28.61
C GLU A 793 -9.90 -17.16 -29.78
N SER A 794 -9.72 -18.46 -29.54
CA SER A 794 -9.39 -19.44 -30.59
C SER A 794 -10.48 -19.56 -31.66
N VAL A 795 -11.75 -19.34 -31.31
CA VAL A 795 -12.89 -19.34 -32.26
C VAL A 795 -13.03 -17.97 -32.93
N GLU A 796 -12.84 -16.88 -32.19
CA GLU A 796 -12.92 -15.51 -32.68
C GLU A 796 -11.79 -15.18 -33.67
N ALA A 797 -10.57 -15.68 -33.44
CA ALA A 797 -9.46 -15.58 -34.38
C ALA A 797 -9.76 -16.28 -35.72
N ILE A 798 -10.41 -17.45 -35.70
CA ILE A 798 -10.84 -18.16 -36.92
C ILE A 798 -11.95 -17.38 -37.65
N HIS A 799 -12.85 -16.72 -36.92
CA HIS A 799 -13.91 -15.89 -37.51
C HIS A 799 -13.34 -14.63 -38.16
N SER A 800 -12.46 -13.91 -37.46
CA SER A 800 -11.82 -12.67 -37.90
C SER A 800 -10.91 -12.87 -39.12
N ALA A 801 -10.10 -13.94 -39.13
CA ALA A 801 -9.16 -14.25 -40.22
C ALA A 801 -9.83 -14.53 -41.59
N VAL A 802 -11.15 -14.77 -41.62
CA VAL A 802 -11.90 -15.04 -42.86
C VAL A 802 -12.91 -13.93 -43.20
N ALA A 803 -13.35 -13.13 -42.24
CA ALA A 803 -14.32 -12.06 -42.47
C ALA A 803 -13.74 -10.90 -43.31
N LEU A 804 -12.58 -10.38 -42.94
CA LEU A 804 -11.97 -9.21 -43.59
C LEU A 804 -11.60 -9.47 -45.07
N PRO A 805 -10.93 -10.58 -45.45
CA PRO A 805 -10.63 -10.86 -46.86
C PRO A 805 -11.87 -11.06 -47.73
N VAL A 806 -12.99 -11.50 -47.14
CA VAL A 806 -14.27 -11.64 -47.84
C VAL A 806 -14.90 -10.27 -48.11
N ASP A 807 -14.84 -9.34 -47.17
CA ASP A 807 -15.35 -7.98 -47.36
C ASP A 807 -14.49 -7.18 -48.34
N ASP A 808 -13.16 -7.37 -48.37
CA ASP A 808 -12.28 -6.83 -49.42
C ASP A 808 -12.66 -7.35 -50.82
N ILE A 809 -12.93 -8.65 -50.96
CA ILE A 809 -13.41 -9.25 -52.23
C ILE A 809 -14.78 -8.67 -52.64
N LEU A 810 -15.66 -8.34 -51.69
CA LEU A 810 -16.93 -7.66 -51.99
C LEU A 810 -16.67 -6.23 -52.51
N ASN A 811 -15.76 -5.48 -51.89
CA ASN A 811 -15.43 -4.11 -52.26
C ASN A 811 -14.75 -4.01 -53.64
N ASP A 812 -13.74 -4.85 -53.90
CA ASP A 812 -13.07 -4.92 -55.20
C ASP A 812 -14.02 -5.32 -56.33
N ALA A 813 -14.91 -6.30 -56.08
CA ALA A 813 -15.91 -6.69 -57.07
C ALA A 813 -16.91 -5.57 -57.41
N VAL A 814 -17.26 -4.72 -56.44
CA VAL A 814 -18.11 -3.54 -56.66
C VAL A 814 -17.37 -2.44 -57.43
N ASN A 815 -16.13 -2.13 -57.04
CA ASN A 815 -15.30 -1.14 -57.75
C ASN A 815 -15.01 -1.54 -59.21
N VAL A 816 -14.83 -2.84 -59.49
CA VAL A 816 -14.68 -3.34 -60.85
C VAL A 816 -15.98 -3.21 -61.65
N MET A 817 -17.16 -3.41 -61.03
CA MET A 817 -18.44 -3.22 -61.73
C MET A 817 -18.71 -1.77 -62.14
N GLU A 818 -18.34 -0.76 -61.33
CA GLU A 818 -18.50 0.65 -61.74
C GLU A 818 -17.53 1.07 -62.85
N ASN A 819 -16.26 0.65 -62.76
CA ASN A 819 -15.23 1.08 -63.71
C ASN A 819 -15.27 0.34 -65.06
N TYR A 820 -16.03 -0.76 -65.18
CA TYR A 820 -16.08 -1.56 -66.40
C TYR A 820 -17.09 -1.01 -67.43
N ILE A 821 -16.61 -0.09 -68.28
CA ILE A 821 -17.37 0.50 -69.38
C ILE A 821 -17.53 -0.51 -70.54
N GLY A 822 -18.33 -1.56 -70.32
CA GLY A 822 -18.59 -2.61 -71.31
C GLY A 822 -19.66 -3.59 -70.81
N HIS A 823 -20.87 -3.49 -71.35
CA HIS A 823 -22.03 -4.29 -70.91
C HIS A 823 -22.01 -5.73 -71.45
N ASP A 824 -20.99 -6.53 -71.08
CA ASP A 824 -20.98 -7.97 -71.33
C ASP A 824 -21.81 -8.69 -70.24
N PRO A 825 -22.95 -9.33 -70.58
CA PRO A 825 -23.81 -9.99 -69.60
C PRO A 825 -23.12 -11.12 -68.84
N ASP A 826 -22.16 -11.82 -69.45
CA ASP A 826 -21.48 -12.95 -68.81
C ASP A 826 -20.46 -12.49 -67.77
N VAL A 827 -19.83 -11.33 -67.97
CA VAL A 827 -18.90 -10.73 -66.99
C VAL A 827 -19.67 -10.24 -65.76
N VAL A 828 -20.79 -9.54 -65.97
CA VAL A 828 -21.68 -9.08 -64.89
C VAL A 828 -22.26 -10.27 -64.12
N SER A 829 -22.70 -11.33 -64.82
CA SER A 829 -23.20 -12.57 -64.21
C SER A 829 -22.13 -13.27 -63.35
N ARG A 830 -20.87 -13.30 -63.81
CA ARG A 830 -19.75 -13.87 -63.03
C ARG A 830 -19.42 -13.04 -61.79
N LEU A 831 -19.38 -11.71 -61.87
CA LEU A 831 -19.16 -10.84 -60.71
C LEU A 831 -20.30 -10.96 -59.69
N GLN A 832 -21.56 -11.02 -60.15
CA GLN A 832 -22.71 -11.29 -59.28
C GLN A 832 -22.65 -12.69 -58.64
N CYS A 833 -22.10 -13.69 -59.33
CA CYS A 833 -21.87 -15.03 -58.77
C CYS A 833 -20.80 -15.02 -57.69
N ILE A 834 -19.69 -14.28 -57.89
CA ILE A 834 -18.63 -14.10 -56.88
C ILE A 834 -19.20 -13.40 -55.63
N LEU A 835 -19.92 -12.29 -55.81
CA LEU A 835 -20.60 -11.57 -54.72
C LEU A 835 -21.60 -12.45 -53.94
N ARG A 836 -22.30 -13.36 -54.62
CA ARG A 836 -23.20 -14.32 -53.94
C ARG A 836 -22.41 -15.36 -53.16
N ASN A 837 -21.41 -16.01 -53.78
CA ASN A 837 -20.62 -17.04 -53.13
C ASN A 837 -19.85 -16.49 -51.90
N ALA A 838 -19.34 -15.25 -51.97
CA ALA A 838 -18.72 -14.56 -50.83
C ALA A 838 -19.70 -14.38 -49.65
N ARG A 839 -20.95 -13.99 -49.92
CA ARG A 839 -22.01 -13.88 -48.90
C ARG A 839 -22.45 -15.24 -48.35
N ASP A 840 -22.54 -16.26 -49.22
CA ASP A 840 -22.90 -17.62 -48.82
C ASP A 840 -21.83 -18.22 -47.89
N ILE A 841 -20.53 -17.95 -48.15
CA ILE A 841 -19.41 -18.31 -47.27
C ILE A 841 -19.52 -17.60 -45.91
N LYS A 842 -19.78 -16.27 -45.89
CA LYS A 842 -19.98 -15.51 -44.65
C LYS A 842 -21.11 -16.09 -43.79
N GLN A 843 -22.23 -16.48 -44.40
CA GLN A 843 -23.35 -17.13 -43.70
C GLN A 843 -23.03 -18.55 -43.19
N VAL A 844 -22.29 -19.36 -43.97
CA VAL A 844 -21.90 -20.71 -43.53
C VAL A 844 -20.98 -20.64 -42.31
N ILE A 845 -20.00 -19.74 -42.31
CA ILE A 845 -19.06 -19.55 -41.19
C ILE A 845 -19.81 -19.13 -39.92
N GLN A 846 -20.69 -18.13 -40.00
CA GLN A 846 -21.56 -17.74 -38.88
C GLN A 846 -22.42 -18.93 -38.37
N SER A 847 -22.92 -19.79 -39.26
CA SER A 847 -23.73 -20.96 -38.89
C SER A 847 -22.95 -22.10 -38.22
N VAL A 848 -21.63 -22.17 -38.47
CA VAL A 848 -20.72 -23.14 -37.85
C VAL A 848 -20.26 -22.63 -36.48
N GLY A 849 -19.90 -21.34 -36.38
CA GLY A 849 -19.58 -20.70 -35.10
C GLY A 849 -20.71 -20.84 -34.08
N GLN A 850 -21.96 -20.58 -34.49
CA GLN A 850 -23.16 -20.75 -33.64
C GLN A 850 -23.43 -22.20 -33.20
N LYS A 851 -22.84 -23.21 -33.84
CA LYS A 851 -23.03 -24.63 -33.48
C LYS A 851 -21.88 -25.23 -32.67
N MET A 852 -20.71 -24.59 -32.69
CA MET A 852 -19.52 -25.05 -31.97
C MET A 852 -19.29 -24.32 -30.64
N ALA A 853 -19.98 -23.19 -30.42
CA ALA A 853 -20.10 -22.58 -29.11
C ALA A 853 -20.82 -23.53 -28.12
N PRO A 854 -20.26 -23.81 -26.93
CA PRO A 854 -20.96 -24.58 -25.90
C PRO A 854 -22.27 -23.88 -25.52
N THR A 855 -23.35 -24.65 -25.32
CA THR A 855 -24.67 -24.10 -24.94
C THR A 855 -24.70 -23.54 -23.50
N GLN A 856 -23.56 -23.56 -22.80
CA GLN A 856 -23.33 -22.96 -21.48
C GLN A 856 -22.22 -21.88 -21.52
N ALA A 857 -21.72 -21.50 -22.70
CA ALA A 857 -20.78 -20.39 -22.90
C ALA A 857 -21.49 -19.10 -23.34
N TYR A 858 -22.67 -18.84 -22.76
CA TYR A 858 -23.11 -17.47 -22.56
C TYR A 858 -22.42 -16.98 -21.27
N PRO A 859 -21.95 -15.71 -21.18
CA PRO A 859 -21.86 -15.10 -19.87
C PRO A 859 -23.25 -15.22 -19.21
N LEU A 860 -23.28 -15.61 -17.94
CA LEU A 860 -24.53 -15.63 -17.21
C LEU A 860 -25.05 -14.18 -17.18
N ASN A 861 -26.16 -14.01 -17.88
CA ASN A 861 -26.78 -12.77 -18.32
C ASN A 861 -26.05 -11.96 -19.41
N VAL A 862 -26.78 -11.79 -20.51
CA VAL A 862 -26.84 -10.54 -21.27
C VAL A 862 -28.27 -10.04 -21.09
N PRO A 863 -28.52 -8.78 -20.64
CA PRO A 863 -29.85 -8.34 -20.22
C PRO A 863 -30.96 -8.51 -21.27
N GLY A 864 -31.87 -9.46 -21.01
CA GLY A 864 -33.03 -9.74 -21.83
C GLY A 864 -34.13 -8.68 -21.69
N GLY A 865 -33.95 -7.53 -22.34
CA GLY A 865 -34.97 -6.46 -22.42
C GLY A 865 -34.87 -5.63 -23.70
N GLU A 866 -33.76 -4.93 -23.89
CA GLU A 866 -33.61 -3.89 -24.93
C GLU A 866 -32.89 -4.36 -26.20
N GLN A 867 -32.23 -5.53 -26.15
CA GLN A 867 -31.21 -5.90 -27.14
C GLN A 867 -31.70 -6.87 -28.23
N ALA A 868 -32.96 -7.31 -28.17
CA ALA A 868 -33.61 -7.99 -29.30
C ALA A 868 -33.74 -7.06 -30.52
N GLU A 869 -33.73 -5.73 -30.31
CA GLU A 869 -33.95 -4.73 -31.36
C GLU A 869 -32.75 -4.53 -32.29
N LEU A 870 -31.53 -4.88 -31.85
CA LEU A 870 -30.27 -4.77 -32.60
C LEU A 870 -30.07 -5.91 -33.61
N ARG A 871 -30.67 -7.08 -33.36
CA ARG A 871 -30.41 -8.30 -34.14
C ARG A 871 -30.90 -8.15 -35.58
N GLY A 872 -29.98 -8.26 -36.53
CA GLY A 872 -30.23 -8.09 -37.96
C GLY A 872 -30.29 -6.64 -38.45
N ARG A 873 -30.05 -5.65 -37.58
CA ARG A 873 -29.98 -4.23 -37.95
C ARG A 873 -28.71 -3.92 -38.71
N ARG A 874 -28.80 -3.04 -39.69
CA ARG A 874 -27.69 -2.63 -40.54
C ARG A 874 -27.06 -1.34 -40.03
N VAL A 875 -25.78 -1.40 -39.70
CA VAL A 875 -25.02 -0.25 -39.18
C VAL A 875 -23.84 0.06 -40.10
N LEU A 876 -23.70 1.32 -40.49
CA LEU A 876 -22.53 1.82 -41.22
C LEU A 876 -21.60 2.56 -40.26
N VAL A 877 -20.32 2.18 -40.19
CA VAL A 877 -19.31 2.88 -39.39
C VAL A 877 -18.35 3.64 -40.31
N VAL A 878 -18.17 4.93 -40.08
CA VAL A 878 -17.36 5.85 -40.90
C VAL A 878 -16.29 6.51 -40.04
N ASP A 879 -15.04 6.13 -40.24
CA ASP A 879 -13.89 6.67 -39.50
C ASP A 879 -12.63 6.56 -40.36
N GLU A 880 -11.66 7.44 -40.19
CA GLU A 880 -10.35 7.28 -40.85
C GLU A 880 -9.49 6.21 -40.17
N ASP A 881 -9.68 6.03 -38.86
CA ASP A 881 -8.94 5.10 -38.01
C ASP A 881 -9.42 3.65 -38.22
N GLY A 882 -8.48 2.78 -38.61
CA GLY A 882 -8.74 1.36 -38.85
C GLY A 882 -9.07 0.56 -37.60
N ASP A 883 -8.46 0.91 -36.46
CA ASP A 883 -8.66 0.22 -35.19
C ASP A 883 -10.04 0.58 -34.62
N VAL A 884 -10.48 1.84 -34.77
CA VAL A 884 -11.84 2.26 -34.40
C VAL A 884 -12.89 1.57 -35.27
N ARG A 885 -12.68 1.44 -36.59
CA ARG A 885 -13.59 0.67 -37.46
C ARG A 885 -13.63 -0.81 -37.08
N GLY A 886 -12.47 -1.42 -36.84
CA GLY A 886 -12.36 -2.84 -36.47
C GLY A 886 -13.04 -3.14 -35.12
N ALA A 887 -12.77 -2.33 -34.10
CA ALA A 887 -13.39 -2.46 -32.79
C ALA A 887 -14.92 -2.26 -32.87
N ALA A 888 -15.40 -1.22 -33.54
CA ALA A 888 -16.83 -0.99 -33.71
C ALA A 888 -17.53 -2.12 -34.51
N HIS A 889 -16.85 -2.70 -35.50
CA HIS A 889 -17.35 -3.84 -36.27
C HIS A 889 -17.51 -5.09 -35.40
N ALA A 890 -16.43 -5.52 -34.73
CA ALA A 890 -16.44 -6.70 -33.88
C ALA A 890 -17.48 -6.59 -32.75
N LEU A 891 -17.55 -5.43 -32.08
CA LEU A 891 -18.52 -5.19 -31.02
C LEU A 891 -19.96 -5.24 -31.54
N LEU A 892 -20.30 -4.55 -32.63
CA LEU A 892 -21.68 -4.53 -33.12
C LEU A 892 -22.10 -5.87 -33.77
N GLU A 893 -21.18 -6.59 -34.42
CA GLU A 893 -21.47 -7.94 -34.95
C GLU A 893 -21.72 -8.95 -33.80
N ARG A 894 -20.99 -8.85 -32.68
CA ARG A 894 -21.21 -9.68 -31.47
C ARG A 894 -22.64 -9.58 -30.92
N TYR A 895 -23.29 -8.42 -31.06
CA TYR A 895 -24.71 -8.22 -30.70
C TYR A 895 -25.70 -8.48 -31.85
N GLY A 896 -25.21 -9.03 -32.97
CA GLY A 896 -26.02 -9.51 -34.09
C GLY A 896 -26.39 -8.45 -35.13
N CYS A 897 -25.74 -7.28 -35.13
CA CYS A 897 -25.87 -6.31 -36.21
C CYS A 897 -25.16 -6.79 -37.48
N VAL A 898 -25.63 -6.33 -38.65
CA VAL A 898 -24.92 -6.45 -39.93
C VAL A 898 -24.13 -5.15 -40.14
N VAL A 899 -22.83 -5.19 -39.86
CA VAL A 899 -21.97 -4.00 -39.89
C VAL A 899 -21.27 -3.88 -41.24
N GLU A 900 -21.26 -2.67 -41.80
CA GLU A 900 -20.44 -2.27 -42.95
C GLU A 900 -19.58 -1.06 -42.55
N THR A 901 -18.41 -0.89 -43.16
CA THR A 901 -17.40 0.11 -42.74
C THR A 901 -16.89 0.94 -43.92
N SER A 902 -16.58 2.22 -43.67
CA SER A 902 -16.10 3.19 -44.66
C SER A 902 -14.99 4.08 -44.09
N HIS A 903 -14.02 4.45 -44.91
CA HIS A 903 -12.81 5.20 -44.54
C HIS A 903 -12.99 6.72 -44.57
N ASN A 904 -13.98 7.20 -45.32
CA ASN A 904 -14.23 8.62 -45.56
C ASN A 904 -15.72 8.90 -45.87
N GLY A 905 -16.12 10.17 -45.90
CA GLY A 905 -17.53 10.54 -46.06
C GLY A 905 -18.04 10.41 -47.50
N ALA A 906 -17.17 10.49 -48.52
CA ALA A 906 -17.55 10.29 -49.91
C ALA A 906 -17.92 8.83 -50.20
N GLU A 907 -17.13 7.87 -49.72
CA GLU A 907 -17.39 6.44 -49.76
C GLU A 907 -18.71 6.11 -49.02
N ALA A 908 -18.89 6.63 -47.81
CA ALA A 908 -20.14 6.47 -47.06
C ALA A 908 -21.38 6.99 -47.83
N CYS A 909 -21.26 8.13 -48.53
CA CYS A 909 -22.32 8.64 -49.40
C CYS A 909 -22.63 7.71 -50.58
N LEU A 910 -21.64 7.01 -51.15
CA LEU A 910 -21.83 6.04 -52.23
C LEU A 910 -22.49 4.76 -51.71
N MET A 911 -22.05 4.24 -50.56
CA MET A 911 -22.65 3.08 -49.90
C MET A 911 -24.12 3.32 -49.56
N VAL A 912 -24.48 4.52 -49.08
CA VAL A 912 -25.89 4.88 -48.82
C VAL A 912 -26.70 4.98 -50.12
N ARG A 913 -26.13 5.52 -51.21
CA ARG A 913 -26.82 5.64 -52.52
C ARG A 913 -27.13 4.30 -53.17
N ASN A 914 -26.16 3.41 -53.22
CA ASN A 914 -26.25 2.15 -53.98
C ASN A 914 -27.19 1.11 -53.34
N VAL A 915 -27.79 1.43 -52.20
CA VAL A 915 -28.55 0.51 -51.36
C VAL A 915 -30.08 0.74 -51.41
N ALA A 916 -30.52 1.97 -51.74
CA ALA A 916 -31.90 2.41 -52.00
C ALA A 916 -32.98 2.16 -50.90
N PRO A 917 -34.03 3.00 -50.86
CA PRO A 917 -34.12 4.22 -50.06
C PRO A 917 -34.26 4.01 -48.52
N SER A 918 -34.12 2.79 -48.01
CA SER A 918 -34.18 2.51 -46.56
C SER A 918 -33.50 1.19 -46.22
N LYS A 919 -32.32 1.24 -45.57
CA LYS A 919 -31.55 0.02 -45.22
C LYS A 919 -30.38 0.18 -44.25
N TYR A 920 -29.98 1.38 -43.84
CA TYR A 920 -29.12 1.57 -42.68
C TYR A 920 -29.97 2.06 -41.53
N ASP A 921 -30.03 1.28 -40.46
CA ASP A 921 -30.78 1.57 -39.25
C ASP A 921 -30.01 2.59 -38.37
N ALA A 922 -28.67 2.56 -38.44
CA ALA A 922 -27.80 3.58 -37.87
C ALA A 922 -26.58 3.84 -38.76
N ILE A 923 -26.07 5.07 -38.73
CA ILE A 923 -24.79 5.48 -39.31
C ILE A 923 -23.98 6.11 -38.18
N ILE A 924 -22.80 5.57 -37.88
CA ILE A 924 -21.86 6.09 -36.89
C ILE A 924 -20.71 6.74 -37.66
N SER A 925 -20.38 8.00 -37.36
CA SER A 925 -19.34 8.75 -38.08
C SER A 925 -18.48 9.54 -37.12
N ASP A 926 -17.16 9.60 -37.33
CA ASP A 926 -16.36 10.64 -36.69
C ASP A 926 -16.79 12.04 -37.16
N ILE A 927 -16.52 13.07 -36.35
CA ILE A 927 -16.77 14.47 -36.68
C ILE A 927 -15.72 15.04 -37.65
N ARG A 928 -14.51 14.49 -37.69
CA ARG A 928 -13.43 14.86 -38.61
C ARG A 928 -13.13 13.67 -39.51
N LEU A 929 -13.66 13.67 -40.73
CA LEU A 929 -13.27 12.70 -41.76
C LEU A 929 -12.21 13.35 -42.68
N PRO A 930 -11.43 12.56 -43.44
CA PRO A 930 -10.33 13.09 -44.27
C PRO A 930 -10.78 14.08 -45.34
N ASP A 931 -12.04 13.96 -45.78
CA ASP A 931 -12.59 14.63 -46.95
C ASP A 931 -13.77 15.60 -46.64
N MET A 932 -14.33 15.54 -45.44
CA MET A 932 -15.38 16.46 -44.95
C MET A 932 -15.60 16.35 -43.44
N THR A 933 -16.27 17.34 -42.85
CA THR A 933 -16.76 17.24 -41.47
C THR A 933 -18.00 16.34 -41.37
N GLY A 934 -18.25 15.75 -40.19
CA GLY A 934 -19.47 14.97 -39.92
C GLY A 934 -20.77 15.78 -40.10
N TYR A 935 -20.71 17.11 -39.97
CA TYR A 935 -21.81 18.01 -40.30
C TYR A 935 -22.05 18.12 -41.82
N GLU A 936 -21.00 18.19 -42.62
CA GLU A 936 -21.12 18.19 -44.09
C GLU A 936 -21.56 16.83 -44.63
N LEU A 937 -21.13 15.73 -44.00
CA LEU A 937 -21.67 14.39 -44.27
C LEU A 937 -23.17 14.35 -44.00
N PHE A 938 -23.64 14.84 -42.83
CA PHE A 938 -25.06 14.95 -42.51
C PHE A 938 -25.84 15.75 -43.58
N LEU A 939 -25.34 16.92 -44.00
CA LEU A 939 -25.96 17.73 -45.06
C LEU A 939 -25.97 17.06 -46.44
N LYS A 940 -25.02 16.16 -46.73
CA LYS A 940 -25.02 15.34 -47.96
C LYS A 940 -26.06 14.22 -47.84
N LEU A 941 -26.12 13.52 -46.70
CA LEU A 941 -27.09 12.46 -46.43
C LEU A 941 -28.54 12.96 -46.40
N GLN A 942 -28.80 14.16 -45.86
CA GLN A 942 -30.12 14.81 -45.90
C GLN A 942 -30.68 15.06 -47.31
N LYS A 943 -29.83 15.06 -48.36
CA LYS A 943 -30.27 15.17 -49.76
C LYS A 943 -30.65 13.82 -50.37
N MET A 944 -30.50 12.72 -49.62
CA MET A 944 -30.64 11.34 -50.09
C MET A 944 -31.56 10.49 -49.20
N LEU A 945 -31.75 10.88 -47.94
CA LEU A 945 -32.58 10.19 -46.96
C LEU A 945 -33.58 11.16 -46.32
N ASP A 946 -34.86 10.78 -46.23
CA ASP A 946 -35.92 11.56 -45.57
C ASP A 946 -35.66 11.73 -44.06
N LYS A 947 -34.99 10.74 -43.44
CA LYS A 947 -34.50 10.77 -42.06
C LYS A 947 -33.10 10.17 -42.03
N VAL A 948 -32.15 10.91 -41.45
CA VAL A 948 -30.75 10.50 -41.37
C VAL A 948 -30.45 9.97 -39.95
N PRO A 949 -30.24 8.66 -39.75
CA PRO A 949 -29.98 8.06 -38.44
C PRO A 949 -28.49 8.18 -38.08
N LEU A 950 -27.97 9.40 -38.02
CA LEU A 950 -26.54 9.68 -37.78
C LEU A 950 -26.22 9.83 -36.29
N ILE A 951 -25.17 9.14 -35.86
CA ILE A 951 -24.48 9.26 -34.58
C ILE A 951 -23.09 9.83 -34.86
N LEU A 952 -22.75 10.95 -34.22
CA LEU A 952 -21.43 11.57 -34.38
C LEU A 952 -20.49 11.17 -33.24
N MET A 953 -19.27 10.71 -33.54
CA MET A 953 -18.22 10.38 -32.57
C MET A 953 -17.21 11.52 -32.44
N THR A 954 -16.69 11.78 -31.24
CA THR A 954 -15.69 12.83 -31.02
C THR A 954 -14.65 12.49 -29.95
N GLY A 955 -13.36 12.76 -30.23
CA GLY A 955 -12.23 12.39 -29.37
C GLY A 955 -12.09 13.17 -28.06
N PHE A 956 -12.48 14.44 -28.04
CA PHE A 956 -12.38 15.34 -26.88
C PHE A 956 -13.47 16.41 -26.99
N GLY A 957 -13.91 16.97 -25.87
CA GLY A 957 -14.98 18.00 -25.82
C GLY A 957 -14.66 19.36 -26.46
N TYR A 958 -13.58 19.45 -27.25
CA TYR A 958 -13.13 20.67 -27.93
C TYR A 958 -13.51 20.65 -29.42
N ASP A 959 -14.57 21.39 -29.74
CA ASP A 959 -15.13 21.57 -31.09
C ASP A 959 -14.92 23.02 -31.57
N PRO A 960 -13.73 23.37 -32.12
CA PRO A 960 -13.43 24.74 -32.54
C PRO A 960 -14.30 25.22 -33.71
N GLY A 961 -14.96 24.32 -34.43
CA GLY A 961 -15.87 24.64 -35.54
C GLY A 961 -17.35 24.75 -35.16
N HIS A 962 -17.72 24.46 -33.91
CA HIS A 962 -19.11 24.29 -33.47
C HIS A 962 -19.90 23.25 -34.30
N SER A 963 -19.21 22.28 -34.91
CA SER A 963 -19.79 21.21 -35.71
C SER A 963 -20.88 20.41 -34.97
N ILE A 964 -20.69 20.11 -33.69
CA ILE A 964 -21.68 19.44 -32.83
C ILE A 964 -22.92 20.32 -32.64
N VAL A 965 -22.72 21.61 -32.38
CA VAL A 965 -23.81 22.58 -32.15
C VAL A 965 -24.60 22.82 -33.44
N ASN A 966 -23.91 22.92 -34.58
CA ASN A 966 -24.52 23.07 -35.90
C ASN A 966 -25.27 21.80 -36.33
N ALA A 967 -24.71 20.62 -36.10
CA ALA A 967 -25.37 19.34 -36.34
C ALA A 967 -26.63 19.16 -35.48
N ARG A 968 -26.56 19.49 -34.18
CA ARG A 968 -27.74 19.47 -33.29
C ARG A 968 -28.83 20.44 -33.74
N ARG A 969 -28.47 21.66 -34.17
CA ARG A 969 -29.43 22.63 -34.74
C ARG A 969 -30.05 22.15 -36.07
N ALA A 970 -29.32 21.36 -36.85
CA ALA A 970 -29.79 20.80 -38.13
C ALA A 970 -30.54 19.45 -37.99
N GLY A 971 -30.57 18.85 -36.79
CA GLY A 971 -31.43 17.70 -36.45
C GLY A 971 -30.72 16.43 -35.97
N VAL A 972 -29.38 16.41 -35.85
CA VAL A 972 -28.66 15.27 -35.26
C VAL A 972 -28.96 15.18 -33.76
N ARG A 973 -29.47 14.02 -33.31
CA ARG A 973 -29.89 13.78 -31.92
C ARG A 973 -28.84 13.05 -31.08
N SER A 974 -27.98 12.25 -31.71
CA SER A 974 -27.08 11.29 -31.06
C SER A 974 -25.62 11.68 -31.26
N VAL A 975 -24.85 11.73 -30.17
CA VAL A 975 -23.42 12.03 -30.16
C VAL A 975 -22.73 11.14 -29.13
N LEU A 976 -21.66 10.45 -29.56
CA LEU A 976 -20.77 9.62 -28.74
C LEU A 976 -19.45 10.36 -28.50
N PHE A 977 -18.86 10.16 -27.33
CA PHE A 977 -17.56 10.70 -26.98
C PHE A 977 -16.58 9.53 -26.85
N LYS A 978 -15.46 9.57 -27.59
CA LYS A 978 -14.36 8.60 -27.47
C LYS A 978 -13.50 8.98 -26.25
N PRO A 979 -12.95 8.02 -25.48
CA PRO A 979 -13.33 6.60 -25.49
C PRO A 979 -14.74 6.43 -24.91
N PHE A 980 -15.60 5.71 -25.64
CA PHE A 980 -16.95 5.37 -25.18
C PHE A 980 -16.95 3.97 -24.56
N ARG A 981 -17.76 3.77 -23.52
CA ARG A 981 -18.00 2.44 -22.97
C ARG A 981 -18.93 1.62 -23.88
N LEU A 982 -18.89 0.30 -23.76
CA LEU A 982 -19.70 -0.63 -24.56
C LEU A 982 -21.20 -0.36 -24.41
N ASP A 983 -21.67 -0.14 -23.18
CA ASP A 983 -23.04 0.22 -22.84
C ASP A 983 -23.49 1.51 -23.56
N GLN A 984 -22.65 2.55 -23.58
CA GLN A 984 -22.95 3.83 -24.21
C GLN A 984 -23.07 3.72 -25.74
N LEU A 985 -22.21 2.91 -26.38
CA LEU A 985 -22.29 2.62 -27.81
C LEU A 985 -23.62 1.93 -28.14
N LEU A 986 -23.96 0.87 -27.41
CA LEU A 986 -25.17 0.08 -27.64
C LEU A 986 -26.44 0.89 -27.36
N GLU A 987 -26.53 1.62 -26.23
CA GLU A 987 -27.67 2.49 -25.93
C GLU A 987 -27.88 3.54 -27.03
N THR A 988 -26.81 4.20 -27.47
CA THR A 988 -26.89 5.25 -28.48
C THR A 988 -27.31 4.72 -29.86
N VAL A 989 -26.89 3.49 -30.20
CA VAL A 989 -27.35 2.79 -31.41
C VAL A 989 -28.82 2.39 -31.28
N VAL A 990 -29.25 1.73 -30.20
CA VAL A 990 -30.66 1.39 -29.94
C VAL A 990 -31.56 2.62 -30.04
N LYS A 991 -31.21 3.70 -29.36
CA LYS A 991 -31.92 5.00 -29.34
C LYS A 991 -32.00 5.70 -30.70
N THR A 992 -31.10 5.37 -31.61
CA THR A 992 -31.10 5.90 -32.99
C THR A 992 -31.95 5.03 -33.92
N ILE A 993 -31.98 3.72 -33.66
CA ILE A 993 -32.75 2.70 -34.39
C ILE A 993 -34.24 2.70 -33.98
N SER A 994 -34.54 3.06 -32.72
CA SER A 994 -35.88 3.16 -32.11
C SER A 994 -36.15 4.61 -31.60
N PRO A 995 -36.46 5.57 -32.51
CA PRO A 995 -36.23 7.02 -32.34
C PRO A 995 -37.46 7.94 -32.11
#